data_AF-A0A5E4IRH4-F1
#
_entry.id   AF-A0A5E4IRH4-F1
#
_cell.length_a   1.000
_cell.length_b   1.000
_cell.length_c   1.000
_cell.angle_alpha   90.00
_cell.angle_beta   90.00
_cell.angle_gamma   90.00
#
_symmetry.space_group_name_H-M   'P 1'
#
loop_
_entity.id
_entity.type
_entity.pdbx_description
1 polymer ?
#
loop_
_entity_poly.entity_id
_entity_poly.type
_entity_poly.pdbx_seq_one_letter_code
_entity_poly.pdbx_strand_id
1 'polypeptide(L)'
;MKLAEMTPPRLEAAPEEEVRLAWLRLSQWYGAAQAKGKAVENIVNAAVFVSAEVQRRGWEIDPSKPLAQAVASLQFHKGMSLSVAQALDSLPAEVLLVKDFASLVGSAVSKEKPRDIDVFLRARRDGAGENFLVQGDNVYLPLRKALDPEKRQKLHFIANPQGPHSDHVPLYSLVLRRESLEKQIVKALQPGDHFPPQKPLMAGYTEFFSTDELWPWCEKKIKEGSRLAGEVKFDGFRCIVSLQEGKVSAWFEDSGEDRASHLPSIVRAVQNGGYKSLILDGEMLAVDHHGRIIPRTQLMEMLSGDPAFEPYFVAFDCLNLDEDISGRPLGERQAILAAVVDDLKSSPIQLSKVRRFDSQKELEIVGRWAASQPTSEGLMVKDLLKPYHPGGSDDWAKFKTVLELKVQVLEVQEKKNGISYLCGLRDPPKNADRTQLRSGLLMLGNTFVTQLRSQPGKVLNVRIEELLILNKGNGEVRIAWGKPTVVGPDSSRDAYTVAQAVDLAQRGHVLKVEVGKEDVPAWGKEGSQIAFVAASPNEGERARREPMVGPPGELFQHLYLEPAGLKKEDVALLYLVPQVLYEKGQPRAPGELEVEAWTPHLMQKLSEINPRVIVALGKQAGQALEDLADFVMPHPAAVHRYGNSGEVSRKIKQLMAKVQEVAKQDDGQDTRSDIAAREYERIWWQMVPASGKGRFVLQAHWRGLSEEETKLSHEELLKTDHSVHCDLRLEIDKSRLWGFTIFEGSTKDIREKGRGEARILHLPPTDSLQGAFKLQQPHAWLTIADEEPHISAPGGVGSTSQKFSKFFQLDAGTYEFSFARQHGREVFLHGEKIKGRVLLQYMPASEGRVWVISRPESQEPYTASHKLEAVIEELKEKGQDKLVWSDNPGEPPKVLNVPDSLLNKEIYADITIFKRDAEKRLVCGVISKPEKDLQGDNLTPEEIARMAHDFETSVREMRDRHTKRQVKVEFVRFWRLARDRTIKGRKLLAGTWLMCVRVLDDVVWGKVKSGEYRGFSIGGRGKRRIRFVRRPTG
;
A
#
# COMPACT_ATOMS: atom_id res chain seq x y z
N MET A 1 59.68 -14.90 8.65
CA MET A 1 58.31 -15.34 9.00
C MET A 1 58.12 -15.72 10.47
N LYS A 2 56.97 -15.34 11.04
CA LYS A 2 56.38 -15.90 12.27
C LYS A 2 55.63 -17.20 11.96
N LEU A 3 55.34 -18.04 12.96
CA LEU A 3 54.68 -19.33 12.78
C LEU A 3 53.36 -19.24 12.01
N ALA A 4 52.52 -18.25 12.32
CA ALA A 4 51.23 -18.03 11.66
C ALA A 4 51.33 -17.55 10.20
N GLU A 5 52.52 -17.11 9.76
CA GLU A 5 52.76 -16.59 8.42
C GLU A 5 53.31 -17.65 7.46
N MET A 6 53.66 -18.84 7.98
CA MET A 6 54.25 -19.96 7.23
C MET A 6 53.16 -20.78 6.51
N THR A 7 52.40 -20.11 5.65
CA THR A 7 51.35 -20.73 4.80
C THR A 7 51.87 -20.96 3.38
N PRO A 8 51.35 -21.94 2.62
CA PRO A 8 51.86 -22.25 1.28
C PRO A 8 51.99 -21.04 0.33
N PRO A 9 50.99 -20.15 0.17
CA PRO A 9 51.11 -19.02 -0.77
C PRO A 9 52.20 -18.01 -0.39
N ARG A 10 52.44 -17.82 0.91
CA ARG A 10 53.52 -16.94 1.40
C ARG A 10 54.89 -17.59 1.29
N LEU A 11 54.98 -18.90 1.50
CA LEU A 11 56.23 -19.65 1.38
C LEU A 11 56.69 -19.73 -0.08
N GLU A 12 55.76 -19.93 -1.02
CA GLU A 12 56.03 -19.91 -2.46
C GLU A 12 56.55 -18.56 -2.94
N ALA A 13 55.98 -17.46 -2.44
CA ALA A 13 56.38 -16.10 -2.79
C ALA A 13 57.63 -15.59 -2.05
N ALA A 14 58.14 -16.33 -1.05
CA ALA A 14 59.21 -15.85 -0.20
C ALA A 14 60.62 -16.07 -0.80
N PRO A 15 61.57 -15.16 -0.51
CA PRO A 15 62.98 -15.35 -0.87
C PRO A 15 63.55 -16.62 -0.25
N GLU A 16 64.54 -17.22 -0.93
CA GLU A 16 65.18 -18.47 -0.52
C GLU A 16 65.68 -18.46 0.93
N GLU A 17 66.37 -17.38 1.32
CA GLU A 17 66.91 -17.20 2.66
C GLU A 17 65.81 -17.21 3.73
N GLU A 18 64.61 -16.69 3.40
CA GLU A 18 63.51 -16.64 4.35
C GLU A 18 62.86 -18.02 4.57
N VAL A 19 62.75 -18.84 3.53
CA VAL A 19 62.27 -20.23 3.63
C VAL A 19 63.26 -21.09 4.42
N ARG A 20 64.58 -20.90 4.20
CA ARG A 20 65.63 -21.58 4.97
C ARG A 20 65.61 -21.20 6.44
N LEU A 21 65.49 -19.91 6.74
CA LEU A 21 65.35 -19.41 8.12
C LEU A 21 64.05 -19.88 8.77
N ALA A 22 62.97 -20.05 8.01
CA ALA A 22 61.73 -20.61 8.52
C ALA A 22 61.93 -22.06 8.99
N TRP A 23 62.57 -22.91 8.19
CA TRP A 23 62.86 -24.30 8.56
C TRP A 23 63.78 -24.38 9.80
N LEU A 24 64.84 -23.58 9.85
CA LEU A 24 65.77 -23.53 10.99
C LEU A 24 65.06 -23.09 12.27
N ARG A 25 64.22 -22.05 12.20
CA ARG A 25 63.43 -21.57 13.34
C ARG A 25 62.44 -22.61 13.83
N LEU A 26 61.74 -23.28 12.91
CA LEU A 26 60.82 -24.37 13.27
C LEU A 26 61.57 -25.51 13.97
N SER A 27 62.75 -25.89 13.49
CA SER A 27 63.57 -26.94 14.12
C SER A 27 64.01 -26.57 15.54
N GLN A 28 64.41 -25.31 15.75
CA GLN A 28 64.76 -24.78 17.07
C GLN A 28 63.54 -24.73 18.00
N TRP A 29 62.40 -24.24 17.52
CA TRP A 29 61.17 -24.17 18.29
C TRP A 29 60.65 -25.56 18.65
N TYR A 30 60.74 -26.51 17.73
CA TYR A 30 60.37 -27.90 17.95
C TYR A 30 61.21 -28.54 19.06
N GLY A 31 62.53 -28.42 18.98
CA GLY A 31 63.43 -28.94 20.02
C GLY A 31 63.20 -28.28 21.39
N ALA A 32 62.99 -26.96 21.41
CA ALA A 32 62.71 -26.23 22.64
C ALA A 32 61.34 -26.58 23.25
N ALA A 33 60.33 -26.86 22.42
CA ALA A 33 59.01 -27.28 22.85
C ALA A 33 59.04 -28.72 23.39
N GLN A 34 59.71 -29.65 22.70
CA GLN A 34 59.91 -31.02 23.20
C GLN A 34 60.64 -31.05 24.55
N ALA A 35 61.75 -30.33 24.68
CA ALA A 35 62.53 -30.27 25.93
C ALA A 35 61.73 -29.70 27.11
N LYS A 36 60.69 -28.90 26.84
CA LYS A 36 59.82 -28.29 27.85
C LYS A 36 58.47 -29.02 28.01
N GLY A 37 58.28 -30.16 27.35
CA GLY A 37 57.03 -30.92 27.36
C GLY A 37 55.82 -30.12 26.83
N LYS A 38 56.06 -29.17 25.92
CA LYS A 38 55.01 -28.32 25.34
C LYS A 38 54.49 -28.90 24.03
N ALA A 39 53.25 -28.56 23.70
CA ALA A 39 52.60 -28.89 22.43
C ALA A 39 53.49 -28.50 21.23
N VAL A 40 53.72 -29.45 20.33
CA VAL A 40 54.58 -29.31 19.14
C VAL A 40 53.79 -29.27 17.84
N GLU A 41 52.50 -29.59 17.89
CA GLU A 41 51.62 -29.86 16.75
C GLU A 41 51.58 -28.68 15.77
N ASN A 42 51.45 -27.46 16.28
CA ASN A 42 51.44 -26.25 15.44
C ASN A 42 52.79 -26.01 14.75
N ILE A 43 53.90 -26.43 15.36
CA ILE A 43 55.24 -26.32 14.81
C ILE A 43 55.44 -27.38 13.72
N VAL A 44 55.01 -28.61 13.98
CA VAL A 44 55.10 -29.71 13.00
C VAL A 44 54.18 -29.45 11.80
N ASN A 45 52.96 -28.96 12.01
CA ASN A 45 52.03 -28.63 10.93
C ASN A 45 52.57 -27.52 10.02
N ALA A 46 53.14 -26.46 10.59
CA ALA A 46 53.81 -25.44 9.80
C ALA A 46 55.05 -26.00 9.07
N ALA A 47 55.79 -26.91 9.72
CA ALA A 47 56.93 -27.57 9.11
C ALA A 47 56.55 -28.47 7.93
N VAL A 48 55.34 -29.05 7.88
CA VAL A 48 54.85 -29.77 6.68
C VAL A 48 54.84 -28.84 5.45
N PHE A 49 54.34 -27.62 5.59
CA PHE A 49 54.27 -26.66 4.48
C PHE A 49 55.67 -26.15 4.09
N VAL A 50 56.51 -25.83 5.08
CA VAL A 50 57.89 -25.41 4.81
C VAL A 50 58.69 -26.56 4.18
N SER A 51 58.51 -27.79 4.64
CA SER A 51 59.18 -28.98 4.07
C SER A 51 58.76 -29.22 2.62
N ALA A 52 57.47 -29.07 2.32
CA ALA A 52 56.97 -29.22 0.95
C ALA A 52 57.56 -28.15 0.02
N GLU A 53 57.68 -26.91 0.49
CA GLU A 53 58.29 -25.83 -0.28
C GLU A 53 59.81 -26.02 -0.46
N VAL A 54 60.52 -26.46 0.60
CA VAL A 54 61.95 -26.80 0.55
C VAL A 54 62.20 -27.91 -0.48
N GLN A 55 61.36 -28.95 -0.48
CA GLN A 55 61.42 -30.03 -1.49
C GLN A 55 61.07 -29.53 -2.90
N ARG A 56 60.07 -28.66 -3.06
CA ARG A 56 59.70 -28.05 -4.35
C ARG A 56 60.86 -27.25 -4.95
N ARG A 57 61.69 -26.61 -4.11
CA ARG A 57 62.91 -25.90 -4.53
C ARG A 57 64.12 -26.82 -4.74
N GLY A 58 63.95 -28.13 -4.61
CA GLY A 58 65.01 -29.13 -4.82
C GLY A 58 66.03 -29.21 -3.69
N TRP A 59 65.70 -28.72 -2.50
CA TRP A 59 66.59 -28.77 -1.34
C TRP A 59 66.29 -29.98 -0.46
N GLU A 60 67.36 -30.54 0.11
CA GLU A 60 67.25 -31.72 0.98
C GLU A 60 67.14 -31.32 2.45
N ILE A 61 66.26 -32.01 3.15
CA ILE A 61 66.12 -31.94 4.61
C ILE A 61 66.75 -33.20 5.17
N ASP A 62 67.67 -33.05 6.12
CA ASP A 62 68.28 -34.16 6.85
C ASP A 62 67.19 -34.94 7.62
N PRO A 63 66.87 -36.19 7.21
CA PRO A 63 65.78 -36.97 7.79
C PRO A 63 66.12 -37.49 9.19
N SER A 64 67.38 -37.38 9.64
CA SER A 64 67.78 -37.74 11.00
C SER A 64 67.35 -36.71 12.05
N LYS A 65 66.93 -35.51 11.63
CA LYS A 65 66.55 -34.43 12.55
C LYS A 65 65.18 -34.69 13.19
N PRO A 66 64.99 -34.39 14.49
CA PRO A 66 63.74 -34.67 15.20
C PRO A 66 62.48 -34.06 14.56
N LEU A 67 62.58 -32.83 14.05
CA LEU A 67 61.45 -32.19 13.34
C LEU A 67 61.16 -32.88 12.00
N ALA A 68 62.19 -33.31 11.27
CA ALA A 68 62.02 -34.02 10.01
C ALA A 68 61.36 -35.39 10.22
N GLN A 69 61.75 -36.11 11.29
CA GLN A 69 61.12 -37.37 11.70
C GLN A 69 59.65 -37.18 12.09
N ALA A 70 59.32 -36.09 12.79
CA ALA A 70 57.94 -35.77 13.17
C ALA A 70 57.06 -35.38 11.97
N VAL A 71 57.62 -34.66 10.99
CA VAL A 71 56.95 -34.36 9.72
C VAL A 71 56.75 -35.65 8.92
N ALA A 72 57.76 -36.51 8.86
CA ALA A 72 57.66 -37.80 8.18
C ALA A 72 56.61 -38.71 8.82
N SER A 73 56.53 -38.80 10.16
CA SER A 73 55.51 -39.62 10.84
C SER A 73 54.07 -39.17 10.51
N LEU A 74 53.83 -37.87 10.35
CA LEU A 74 52.53 -37.35 9.88
C LEU A 74 52.26 -37.66 8.41
N GLN A 75 53.28 -37.62 7.56
CA GLN A 75 53.15 -37.98 6.14
C GLN A 75 52.94 -39.49 5.96
N PHE A 76 53.55 -40.35 6.78
CA PHE A 76 53.32 -41.80 6.81
C PHE A 76 51.97 -42.20 7.43
N HIS A 77 51.35 -41.36 8.26
CA HIS A 77 49.98 -41.55 8.74
C HIS A 77 48.88 -41.30 7.69
N LYS A 78 49.22 -40.76 6.49
CA LYS A 78 48.30 -40.80 5.32
C LYS A 78 48.11 -42.22 4.75
N GLY A 79 48.87 -43.20 5.22
CA GLY A 79 48.78 -44.62 4.83
C GLY A 79 47.87 -45.49 5.70
N MET A 80 46.93 -44.93 6.47
CA MET A 80 45.87 -45.73 7.10
C MET A 80 44.65 -45.83 6.18
N SER A 81 44.40 -47.06 5.75
CA SER A 81 43.24 -47.58 5.01
C SER A 81 41.93 -47.39 5.79
N LEU A 82 41.48 -46.15 5.96
CA LEU A 82 40.11 -45.85 6.35
C LEU A 82 39.53 -44.95 5.26
N SER A 83 38.47 -45.41 4.61
CA SER A 83 37.68 -44.51 3.76
C SER A 83 37.20 -43.32 4.60
N VAL A 84 36.90 -42.18 3.98
CA VAL A 84 36.37 -41.00 4.69
C VAL A 84 35.19 -41.40 5.59
N ALA A 85 34.36 -42.35 5.15
CA ALA A 85 33.26 -42.90 5.97
C ALA A 85 33.76 -43.59 7.25
N GLN A 86 34.80 -44.41 7.19
CA GLN A 86 35.33 -45.11 8.37
C GLN A 86 36.10 -44.19 9.33
N ALA A 87 36.78 -43.17 8.80
CA ALA A 87 37.42 -42.12 9.61
C ALA A 87 36.37 -41.25 10.34
N LEU A 88 35.25 -40.96 9.68
CA LEU A 88 34.12 -40.26 10.28
C LEU A 88 33.39 -41.10 11.32
N ASP A 89 33.26 -42.41 11.12
CA ASP A 89 32.61 -43.33 12.09
C ASP A 89 33.40 -43.52 13.38
N SER A 90 34.72 -43.35 13.34
CA SER A 90 35.62 -43.47 14.50
C SER A 90 35.74 -42.19 15.36
N LEU A 91 35.12 -41.09 14.95
CA LEU A 91 35.07 -39.87 15.77
C LEU A 91 34.23 -40.10 17.03
N PRO A 92 34.68 -39.68 18.22
CA PRO A 92 33.93 -39.87 19.46
C PRO A 92 32.60 -39.11 19.41
N ALA A 93 31.55 -39.72 19.97
CA ALA A 93 30.21 -39.12 20.00
C ALA A 93 30.17 -37.78 20.73
N GLU A 94 31.08 -37.56 21.68
CA GLU A 94 31.29 -36.29 22.36
C GLU A 94 32.78 -36.02 22.58
N VAL A 95 33.19 -34.76 22.42
CA VAL A 95 34.52 -34.25 22.76
C VAL A 95 34.35 -33.18 23.83
N LEU A 96 34.81 -33.47 25.06
CA LEU A 96 34.74 -32.53 26.18
C LEU A 96 35.72 -31.36 25.95
N LEU A 97 35.20 -30.14 25.77
CA LEU A 97 36.02 -28.96 25.44
C LEU A 97 36.59 -28.28 26.69
N VAL A 98 35.76 -28.08 27.71
CA VAL A 98 36.19 -27.49 28.99
C VAL A 98 35.50 -28.23 30.13
N LYS A 99 36.28 -29.02 30.86
CA LYS A 99 35.83 -29.74 32.05
C LYS A 99 35.56 -28.77 33.20
N ASP A 100 34.49 -29.02 33.95
CA ASP A 100 34.03 -28.25 35.11
C ASP A 100 33.83 -26.76 34.78
N PHE A 101 33.23 -26.51 33.62
CA PHE A 101 32.99 -25.17 33.10
C PHE A 101 32.17 -24.29 34.06
N ALA A 102 31.21 -24.88 34.78
CA ALA A 102 30.42 -24.24 35.82
C ALA A 102 30.53 -24.99 37.16
N SER A 103 30.72 -24.27 38.26
CA SER A 103 30.90 -24.84 39.61
C SER A 103 30.21 -24.02 40.69
N LEU A 104 29.67 -24.65 41.74
CA LEU A 104 29.19 -23.97 42.94
C LEU A 104 30.37 -23.61 43.85
N VAL A 105 30.33 -22.41 44.41
CA VAL A 105 31.40 -21.87 45.28
C VAL A 105 30.80 -21.09 46.46
N GLY A 106 31.65 -20.64 47.38
CA GLY A 106 31.24 -19.74 48.46
C GLY A 106 30.48 -20.42 49.60
N SER A 107 29.60 -19.66 50.25
CA SER A 107 28.97 -20.10 51.52
C SER A 107 28.04 -21.31 51.35
N ALA A 108 27.55 -21.53 50.13
CA ALA A 108 26.71 -22.65 49.71
C ALA A 108 27.42 -24.01 49.71
N VAL A 109 28.76 -24.04 49.69
CA VAL A 109 29.53 -25.29 49.71
C VAL A 109 29.97 -25.67 51.12
N SER A 110 30.03 -24.71 52.04
CA SER A 110 30.63 -24.89 53.38
C SER A 110 29.62 -24.88 54.54
N LYS A 111 28.34 -24.55 54.32
CA LYS A 111 27.33 -24.42 55.38
C LYS A 111 25.99 -25.04 54.98
N GLU A 112 25.33 -25.72 55.92
CA GLU A 112 24.03 -26.39 55.71
C GLU A 112 22.87 -25.44 55.32
N LYS A 113 22.92 -24.17 55.72
CA LYS A 113 21.94 -23.14 55.33
C LYS A 113 22.67 -21.89 54.83
N PRO A 114 22.96 -21.82 53.52
CA PRO A 114 23.69 -20.68 52.96
C PRO A 114 22.81 -19.44 52.84
N ARG A 115 23.44 -18.27 52.84
CA ARG A 115 22.74 -16.98 52.73
C ARG A 115 22.30 -16.70 51.29
N ASP A 116 23.12 -17.12 50.35
CA ASP A 116 23.00 -16.99 48.91
C ASP A 116 23.73 -18.16 48.23
N ILE A 117 23.52 -18.32 46.92
CA ILE A 117 24.16 -19.35 46.12
C ILE A 117 25.04 -18.68 45.07
N ASP A 118 26.35 -18.89 45.18
CA ASP A 118 27.36 -18.39 44.25
C ASP A 118 27.78 -19.47 43.25
N VAL A 119 27.80 -19.13 41.95
CA VAL A 119 28.21 -20.03 40.86
C VAL A 119 29.34 -19.40 40.04
N PHE A 120 30.41 -20.15 39.81
CA PHE A 120 31.62 -19.79 39.08
C PHE A 120 31.62 -20.30 37.64
N LEU A 121 32.09 -19.50 36.67
CA LEU A 121 32.25 -19.88 35.25
C LEU A 121 33.68 -19.64 34.71
N ARG A 122 34.17 -20.60 33.90
CA ARG A 122 35.54 -20.65 33.36
C ARG A 122 35.66 -20.16 31.90
N ALA A 123 35.70 -18.85 31.66
CA ALA A 123 35.86 -18.24 30.32
C ALA A 123 36.66 -16.91 30.31
N ARG A 124 37.29 -16.53 29.17
CA ARG A 124 38.01 -15.23 28.98
C ARG A 124 37.13 -14.16 28.34
N ARG A 125 37.41 -12.88 28.67
CA ARG A 125 36.86 -11.71 27.97
C ARG A 125 37.79 -11.18 26.88
N ASP A 126 37.24 -10.46 25.91
CA ASP A 126 38.00 -9.72 24.90
C ASP A 126 38.56 -8.39 25.44
N GLY A 127 39.33 -7.69 24.59
CA GLY A 127 40.20 -6.58 25.00
C GLY A 127 39.50 -5.29 25.46
N ALA A 128 38.22 -5.12 25.13
CA ALA A 128 37.39 -4.03 25.66
C ALA A 128 36.72 -4.41 27.00
N GLY A 129 36.77 -5.70 27.39
CA GLY A 129 36.10 -6.23 28.59
C GLY A 129 34.60 -6.48 28.41
N GLU A 130 34.10 -6.36 27.17
CA GLU A 130 32.67 -6.38 26.84
C GLU A 130 32.18 -7.77 26.40
N ASN A 131 33.01 -8.57 25.72
CA ASN A 131 32.62 -9.93 25.30
C ASN A 131 33.34 -11.00 26.12
N PHE A 132 32.62 -11.97 26.71
CA PHE A 132 33.21 -13.31 26.87
C PHE A 132 33.17 -13.98 25.50
N LEU A 133 34.29 -14.57 25.07
CA LEU A 133 34.29 -15.32 23.82
C LEU A 133 33.65 -16.70 24.07
N VAL A 134 32.31 -16.68 24.08
CA VAL A 134 31.23 -17.68 23.91
C VAL A 134 29.99 -17.02 24.54
N GLN A 135 28.88 -16.86 23.79
CA GLN A 135 27.73 -16.04 24.20
C GLN A 135 27.09 -16.50 25.51
N GLY A 136 26.91 -15.55 26.45
CA GLY A 136 26.46 -15.81 27.81
C GLY A 136 25.05 -16.40 27.94
N ASP A 137 24.07 -15.90 27.20
CA ASP A 137 22.66 -16.29 27.41
C ASP A 137 22.39 -17.76 27.09
N ASN A 138 23.17 -18.35 26.19
CA ASN A 138 23.11 -19.77 25.83
C ASN A 138 23.68 -20.69 26.91
N VAL A 139 24.31 -20.13 27.95
CA VAL A 139 24.88 -20.88 29.07
C VAL A 139 24.27 -20.45 30.40
N TYR A 140 24.12 -19.15 30.67
CA TYR A 140 23.51 -18.61 31.89
C TYR A 140 22.02 -18.96 32.01
N LEU A 141 21.25 -18.88 30.92
CA LEU A 141 19.80 -19.09 30.95
C LEU A 141 19.44 -20.57 31.20
N PRO A 142 20.09 -21.54 30.53
CA PRO A 142 19.94 -22.96 30.88
C PRO A 142 20.43 -23.29 32.31
N LEU A 143 21.57 -22.74 32.75
CA LEU A 143 22.10 -22.99 34.10
C LEU A 143 21.19 -22.40 35.19
N ARG A 144 20.62 -21.20 34.99
CA ARG A 144 19.63 -20.61 35.91
C ARG A 144 18.38 -21.49 36.02
N LYS A 145 17.89 -22.01 34.90
CA LYS A 145 16.73 -22.93 34.87
C LYS A 145 17.03 -24.26 35.52
N ALA A 146 18.25 -24.78 35.41
CA ALA A 146 18.64 -26.05 36.01
C ALA A 146 18.87 -25.95 37.53
N LEU A 147 19.54 -24.89 38.00
CA LEU A 147 19.99 -24.77 39.39
C LEU A 147 18.98 -24.09 40.32
N ASP A 148 18.09 -23.24 39.81
CA ASP A 148 17.00 -22.62 40.58
C ASP A 148 15.78 -22.40 39.67
N PRO A 149 15.12 -23.49 39.23
CA PRO A 149 14.00 -23.46 38.29
C PRO A 149 12.84 -22.58 38.77
N GLU A 150 12.64 -22.50 40.10
CA GLU A 150 11.57 -21.73 40.72
C GLU A 150 11.98 -20.30 41.14
N LYS A 151 13.23 -19.90 40.86
CA LYS A 151 13.78 -18.56 41.11
C LYS A 151 13.67 -18.08 42.56
N ARG A 152 13.69 -19.00 43.53
CA ARG A 152 13.49 -18.67 44.96
C ARG A 152 14.74 -18.10 45.61
N GLN A 153 15.93 -18.32 45.02
CA GLN A 153 17.20 -17.85 45.56
C GLN A 153 17.87 -16.82 44.62
N LYS A 154 18.73 -15.98 45.20
CA LYS A 154 19.58 -15.05 44.43
C LYS A 154 20.84 -15.79 43.99
N LEU A 155 20.85 -16.26 42.74
CA LEU A 155 22.06 -16.82 42.10
C LEU A 155 22.98 -15.69 41.64
N HIS A 156 24.24 -15.76 42.03
CA HIS A 156 25.28 -14.81 41.63
C HIS A 156 26.30 -15.52 40.73
N PHE A 157 26.57 -14.96 39.55
CA PHE A 157 27.46 -15.54 38.54
C PHE A 157 28.81 -14.83 38.52
N ILE A 158 29.89 -15.56 38.81
CA ILE A 158 31.27 -15.05 38.84
C ILE A 158 32.06 -15.67 37.69
N ALA A 159 32.58 -14.87 36.76
CA ALA A 159 33.24 -15.39 35.57
C ALA A 159 34.75 -15.05 35.56
N ASN A 160 35.59 -16.08 35.71
CA ASN A 160 37.05 -15.97 35.74
C ASN A 160 37.69 -17.14 34.96
N PRO A 161 38.60 -16.87 34.02
CA PRO A 161 39.15 -17.88 33.11
C PRO A 161 40.06 -18.93 33.78
N GLN A 162 40.53 -18.71 35.02
CA GLN A 162 41.53 -19.57 35.66
C GLN A 162 40.96 -20.67 36.57
N GLY A 163 39.64 -20.73 36.77
CA GLY A 163 39.01 -21.67 37.70
C GLY A 163 38.81 -21.09 39.11
N PRO A 164 38.03 -21.75 39.99
CA PRO A 164 37.83 -21.30 41.36
C PRO A 164 39.13 -21.43 42.16
N HIS A 165 39.48 -20.40 42.93
CA HIS A 165 40.70 -20.34 43.75
C HIS A 165 40.46 -20.80 45.21
N SER A 166 39.33 -21.48 45.47
CA SER A 166 38.92 -22.00 46.78
C SER A 166 38.14 -23.32 46.63
N ASP A 167 37.76 -23.94 47.75
CA ASP A 167 36.91 -25.13 47.77
C ASP A 167 35.63 -24.94 46.96
N HIS A 168 35.30 -25.93 46.14
CA HIS A 168 34.21 -25.85 45.16
C HIS A 168 33.64 -27.22 44.84
N VAL A 169 32.42 -27.24 44.28
CA VAL A 169 31.77 -28.45 43.79
C VAL A 169 31.45 -28.31 42.29
N PRO A 170 31.94 -29.20 41.43
CA PRO A 170 31.70 -29.13 39.99
C PRO A 170 30.25 -29.44 39.66
N LEU A 171 29.64 -28.69 38.73
CA LEU A 171 28.25 -28.87 38.31
C LEU A 171 28.10 -29.42 36.90
N TYR A 172 28.73 -28.77 35.91
CA TYR A 172 28.61 -29.13 34.49
C TYR A 172 29.89 -28.81 33.71
N SER A 173 30.12 -29.56 32.62
CA SER A 173 31.22 -29.36 31.67
C SER A 173 30.68 -28.99 30.28
N LEU A 174 31.46 -28.28 29.47
CA LEU A 174 31.09 -27.90 28.10
C LEU A 174 31.70 -28.88 27.09
N VAL A 175 30.89 -29.46 26.19
CA VAL A 175 31.31 -30.50 25.21
C VAL A 175 30.90 -30.13 23.78
N LEU A 176 31.65 -30.61 22.78
CA LEU A 176 31.16 -30.79 21.40
C LEU A 176 30.51 -32.16 21.30
N ARG A 177 29.34 -32.26 20.68
CA ARG A 177 28.70 -33.54 20.34
C ARG A 177 28.79 -33.76 18.83
N ARG A 178 29.06 -34.99 18.41
CA ARG A 178 29.13 -35.38 17.00
C ARG A 178 27.71 -35.47 16.43
N GLU A 179 27.43 -34.67 15.42
CA GLU A 179 26.17 -34.70 14.65
C GLU A 179 26.13 -35.89 13.67
N SER A 180 24.95 -36.23 13.12
CA SER A 180 24.85 -37.25 12.08
C SER A 180 25.58 -36.79 10.81
N LEU A 181 26.52 -37.61 10.34
CA LEU A 181 27.33 -37.30 9.16
C LEU A 181 26.64 -37.84 7.91
N GLU A 182 25.42 -37.36 7.67
CA GLU A 182 24.76 -37.56 6.39
C GLU A 182 25.38 -36.61 5.36
N LYS A 183 25.76 -37.15 4.20
CA LYS A 183 26.17 -36.34 3.06
C LYS A 183 24.96 -35.52 2.62
N GLN A 184 24.89 -34.26 3.02
CA GLN A 184 23.91 -33.32 2.48
C GLN A 184 24.29 -33.00 1.04
N ILE A 185 23.83 -33.85 0.12
CA ILE A 185 23.74 -33.52 -1.29
C ILE A 185 22.59 -32.53 -1.38
N VAL A 186 22.88 -31.26 -1.66
CA VAL A 186 21.86 -30.32 -2.15
C VAL A 186 21.42 -30.88 -3.50
N LYS A 187 20.40 -31.73 -3.49
CA LYS A 187 19.78 -32.24 -4.72
C LYS A 187 19.20 -31.02 -5.43
N ALA A 188 19.52 -30.86 -6.71
CA ALA A 188 18.87 -29.86 -7.54
C ALA A 188 17.35 -30.02 -7.42
N LEU A 189 16.63 -28.91 -7.22
CA LEU A 189 15.18 -28.94 -7.12
C LEU A 189 14.61 -29.42 -8.45
N GLN A 190 13.95 -30.58 -8.42
CA GLN A 190 13.34 -31.14 -9.62
C GLN A 190 11.89 -30.64 -9.74
N PRO A 191 11.46 -30.24 -10.94
CA PRO A 191 10.06 -29.97 -11.21
C PRO A 191 9.20 -31.19 -10.86
N GLY A 192 8.08 -30.97 -10.19
CA GLY A 192 7.16 -32.01 -9.71
C GLY A 192 7.45 -32.55 -8.31
N ASP A 193 8.62 -32.28 -7.74
CA ASP A 193 8.97 -32.68 -6.37
C ASP A 193 8.30 -31.79 -5.32
N HIS A 194 7.91 -32.39 -4.21
CA HIS A 194 7.49 -31.68 -3.00
C HIS A 194 8.69 -31.43 -2.09
N PHE A 195 8.93 -30.16 -1.72
CA PHE A 195 10.04 -29.74 -0.85
C PHE A 195 9.58 -28.67 0.14
N PRO A 196 10.25 -28.52 1.30
CA PRO A 196 9.89 -27.49 2.27
C PRO A 196 10.21 -26.09 1.72
N PRO A 197 9.22 -25.17 1.61
CA PRO A 197 9.48 -23.82 1.11
C PRO A 197 10.41 -23.05 2.06
N GLN A 198 11.14 -22.08 1.51
CA GLN A 198 11.96 -21.15 2.29
C GLN A 198 11.06 -20.29 3.17
N LYS A 199 11.39 -20.21 4.46
CA LYS A 199 10.67 -19.42 5.46
C LYS A 199 11.62 -18.75 6.46
N PRO A 200 11.16 -17.71 7.17
CA PRO A 200 11.94 -17.10 8.24
C PRO A 200 12.29 -18.09 9.38
N LEU A 201 13.50 -17.97 9.93
CA LEU A 201 14.12 -18.95 10.85
C LEU A 201 13.29 -19.29 12.10
N MET A 202 12.67 -18.32 12.81
CA MET A 202 11.67 -18.56 13.87
C MET A 202 10.97 -17.27 14.35
N ALA A 203 9.81 -17.44 15.02
CA ALA A 203 9.10 -16.37 15.74
C ALA A 203 9.98 -15.76 16.85
N GLY A 204 10.05 -14.42 16.89
CA GLY A 204 10.87 -13.67 17.86
C GLY A 204 12.32 -13.38 17.44
N TYR A 205 12.79 -13.90 16.31
CA TYR A 205 14.11 -13.57 15.74
C TYR A 205 14.00 -12.89 14.37
N THR A 206 13.08 -13.36 13.52
CA THR A 206 12.78 -12.79 12.21
C THR A 206 11.29 -12.40 12.08
N GLU A 207 10.61 -12.18 13.22
CA GLU A 207 9.22 -11.73 13.29
C GLU A 207 9.12 -10.45 14.12
N PHE A 208 8.53 -9.42 13.52
CA PHE A 208 8.48 -8.07 14.10
C PHE A 208 7.07 -7.47 13.98
N PHE A 209 6.73 -6.54 14.86
CA PHE A 209 5.42 -5.89 14.91
C PHE A 209 5.49 -4.37 14.75
N SER A 210 6.69 -3.82 14.55
CA SER A 210 6.92 -2.45 14.14
C SER A 210 8.18 -2.34 13.28
N THR A 211 8.30 -1.26 12.52
CA THR A 211 9.53 -0.96 11.76
C THR A 211 10.70 -0.67 12.67
N ASP A 212 10.46 -0.15 13.87
CA ASP A 212 11.51 0.10 14.87
C ASP A 212 12.09 -1.19 15.44
N GLU A 213 11.24 -2.22 15.64
CA GLU A 213 11.69 -3.56 16.04
C GLU A 213 12.45 -4.27 14.91
N LEU A 214 12.03 -4.08 13.66
CA LEU A 214 12.64 -4.70 12.48
C LEU A 214 13.98 -4.05 12.06
N TRP A 215 14.12 -2.74 12.25
CA TRP A 215 15.27 -1.99 11.75
C TRP A 215 16.65 -2.52 12.23
N PRO A 216 16.85 -2.90 13.50
CA PRO A 216 18.12 -3.48 13.95
C PRO A 216 18.55 -4.71 13.15
N TRP A 217 17.61 -5.56 12.75
CA TRP A 217 17.88 -6.72 11.88
C TRP A 217 18.28 -6.27 10.47
N CYS A 218 17.56 -5.31 9.89
CA CYS A 218 17.89 -4.75 8.57
C CYS A 218 19.25 -4.07 8.55
N GLU A 219 19.53 -3.23 9.54
CA GLU A 219 20.77 -2.46 9.65
C GLU A 219 21.99 -3.39 9.74
N LYS A 220 21.89 -4.47 10.54
CA LYS A 220 22.93 -5.49 10.63
C LYS A 220 23.24 -6.12 9.27
N LYS A 221 22.21 -6.56 8.54
CA LYS A 221 22.37 -7.17 7.21
C LYS A 221 22.98 -6.21 6.20
N ILE A 222 22.52 -4.96 6.18
CA ILE A 222 23.06 -3.92 5.29
C ILE A 222 24.55 -3.68 5.60
N LYS A 223 24.95 -3.61 6.88
CA LYS A 223 26.36 -3.49 7.30
C LYS A 223 27.20 -4.71 6.90
N GLU A 224 26.61 -5.90 6.84
CA GLU A 224 27.24 -7.14 6.35
C GLU A 224 27.30 -7.23 4.81
N GLY A 225 26.76 -6.23 4.09
CA GLY A 225 26.80 -6.14 2.63
C GLY A 225 25.56 -6.70 1.90
N SER A 226 24.50 -7.08 2.63
CA SER A 226 23.24 -7.53 2.04
C SER A 226 22.52 -6.40 1.30
N ARG A 227 21.66 -6.77 0.34
CA ARG A 227 20.73 -5.82 -0.33
C ARG A 227 19.31 -6.22 -0.01
N LEU A 228 18.62 -5.38 0.76
CA LEU A 228 17.28 -5.70 1.24
C LEU A 228 16.19 -5.13 0.33
N ALA A 229 15.10 -5.89 0.21
CA ALA A 229 13.87 -5.41 -0.37
C ALA A 229 12.66 -5.89 0.41
N GLY A 230 11.61 -5.08 0.37
CA GLY A 230 10.31 -5.34 0.94
C GLY A 230 9.31 -5.78 -0.11
N GLU A 231 8.51 -6.77 0.24
CA GLU A 231 7.38 -7.29 -0.53
C GLU A 231 6.14 -7.41 0.37
N VAL A 232 4.96 -7.41 -0.23
CA VAL A 232 3.72 -7.60 0.54
C VAL A 232 3.74 -8.98 1.19
N LYS A 233 3.46 -9.02 2.50
CA LYS A 233 3.12 -10.28 3.17
C LYS A 233 1.65 -10.57 2.92
N PHE A 234 1.35 -11.33 1.89
CA PHE A 234 -0.02 -11.70 1.55
C PHE A 234 -0.63 -12.64 2.61
N ASP A 235 -1.94 -12.50 2.83
CA ASP A 235 -2.76 -13.36 3.69
C ASP A 235 -3.50 -14.42 2.85
N GLY A 236 -2.74 -15.39 2.32
CA GLY A 236 -3.25 -16.45 1.45
C GLY A 236 -2.81 -17.84 1.90
N PHE A 237 -2.75 -18.81 1.00
CA PHE A 237 -2.05 -20.07 1.24
C PHE A 237 -0.79 -20.14 0.40
N ARG A 238 0.36 -20.33 1.04
CA ARG A 238 1.63 -20.59 0.35
C ARG A 238 1.48 -21.75 -0.62
N CYS A 239 1.79 -21.51 -1.89
CA CYS A 239 1.60 -22.47 -2.97
C CYS A 239 2.82 -22.51 -3.89
N ILE A 240 3.30 -23.71 -4.20
CA ILE A 240 4.35 -23.98 -5.19
C ILE A 240 3.68 -24.55 -6.43
N VAL A 241 3.81 -23.86 -7.55
CA VAL A 241 3.30 -24.31 -8.86
C VAL A 241 4.47 -24.82 -9.69
N SER A 242 4.39 -26.06 -10.13
CA SER A 242 5.47 -26.70 -10.90
C SER A 242 4.95 -27.28 -12.21
N LEU A 243 5.71 -27.10 -13.29
CA LEU A 243 5.50 -27.71 -14.61
C LEU A 243 6.65 -28.66 -14.92
N GLN A 244 6.32 -29.88 -15.35
CA GLN A 244 7.29 -30.85 -15.87
C GLN A 244 6.66 -31.57 -17.06
N GLU A 245 7.27 -31.46 -18.25
CA GLU A 245 6.84 -32.19 -19.47
C GLU A 245 5.32 -32.04 -19.76
N GLY A 246 4.79 -30.82 -19.61
CA GLY A 246 3.36 -30.52 -19.84
C GLY A 246 2.42 -30.82 -18.68
N LYS A 247 2.89 -31.53 -17.63
CA LYS A 247 2.12 -31.78 -16.40
C LYS A 247 2.35 -30.66 -15.39
N VAL A 248 1.26 -30.02 -14.95
CA VAL A 248 1.29 -29.02 -13.87
C VAL A 248 0.88 -29.67 -12.56
N SER A 249 1.60 -29.36 -11.49
CA SER A 249 1.30 -29.72 -10.10
C SER A 249 1.25 -28.45 -9.24
N ALA A 250 0.44 -28.46 -8.19
CA ALA A 250 0.30 -27.35 -7.26
C ALA A 250 0.28 -27.86 -5.82
N TRP A 251 1.28 -27.48 -5.04
CA TRP A 251 1.49 -27.95 -3.66
C TRP A 251 1.31 -26.81 -2.68
N PHE A 252 0.47 -26.99 -1.66
CA PHE A 252 0.36 -26.02 -0.56
C PHE A 252 1.23 -26.43 0.62
N GLU A 253 1.78 -25.47 1.37
CA GLU A 253 2.70 -25.74 2.50
C GLU A 253 2.11 -26.72 3.54
N ASP A 254 0.80 -26.63 3.79
CA ASP A 254 0.09 -27.46 4.77
C ASP A 254 -0.45 -28.77 4.19
N SER A 255 -0.28 -29.04 2.88
CA SER A 255 -0.85 -30.22 2.20
C SER A 255 0.23 -31.10 1.57
N GLY A 256 0.24 -32.38 1.91
CA GLY A 256 1.10 -33.38 1.25
C GLY A 256 0.55 -33.94 -0.06
N GLU A 257 -0.42 -33.28 -0.69
CA GLU A 257 -1.13 -33.75 -1.89
C GLU A 257 -1.13 -32.68 -2.98
N ASP A 258 -1.02 -33.11 -4.25
CA ASP A 258 -1.16 -32.24 -5.41
C ASP A 258 -2.62 -31.76 -5.56
N ARG A 259 -2.81 -30.45 -5.69
CA ARG A 259 -4.12 -29.80 -5.80
C ARG A 259 -4.37 -29.16 -7.16
N ALA A 260 -3.53 -29.39 -8.17
CA ALA A 260 -3.66 -28.79 -9.50
C ALA A 260 -5.04 -28.98 -10.14
N SER A 261 -5.72 -30.11 -9.89
CA SER A 261 -7.08 -30.38 -10.40
C SER A 261 -8.14 -29.37 -9.94
N HIS A 262 -7.94 -28.72 -8.79
CA HIS A 262 -8.84 -27.70 -8.25
C HIS A 262 -8.51 -26.29 -8.75
N LEU A 263 -7.43 -26.13 -9.53
CA LEU A 263 -6.91 -24.84 -9.99
C LEU A 263 -6.84 -24.78 -11.53
N PRO A 264 -7.93 -25.05 -12.27
CA PRO A 264 -7.89 -25.22 -13.72
C PRO A 264 -7.42 -23.98 -14.47
N SER A 265 -7.73 -22.77 -13.98
CA SER A 265 -7.28 -21.51 -14.59
C SER A 265 -5.77 -21.29 -14.46
N ILE A 266 -5.17 -21.64 -13.31
CA ILE A 266 -3.71 -21.60 -13.08
C ILE A 266 -3.01 -22.65 -13.94
N VAL A 267 -3.53 -23.88 -13.97
CA VAL A 267 -2.98 -24.98 -14.79
C VAL A 267 -2.94 -24.59 -16.27
N ARG A 268 -4.05 -24.09 -16.82
CA ARG A 268 -4.11 -23.64 -18.23
C ARG A 268 -3.12 -22.51 -18.51
N ALA A 269 -3.01 -21.55 -17.59
CA ALA A 269 -2.08 -20.44 -17.75
C ALA A 269 -0.64 -20.94 -17.89
N VAL A 270 -0.19 -21.81 -16.97
CA VAL A 270 1.18 -22.35 -16.99
C VAL A 270 1.41 -23.25 -18.21
N GLN A 271 0.44 -24.08 -18.60
CA GLN A 271 0.55 -24.94 -19.79
C GLN A 271 0.68 -24.14 -21.10
N ASN A 272 -0.04 -23.01 -21.21
CA ASN A 272 0.01 -22.15 -22.39
C ASN A 272 1.32 -21.38 -22.54
N GLY A 273 2.14 -21.29 -21.47
CA GLY A 273 3.43 -20.60 -21.50
C GLY A 273 4.52 -21.28 -22.34
N GLY A 274 4.34 -22.55 -22.72
CA GLY A 274 5.27 -23.24 -23.63
C GLY A 274 6.64 -23.63 -23.05
N TYR A 275 6.83 -23.52 -21.73
CA TYR A 275 8.06 -23.94 -21.03
C TYR A 275 8.19 -25.46 -20.94
N LYS A 276 9.43 -25.99 -20.88
CA LYS A 276 9.65 -27.43 -20.66
C LYS A 276 9.56 -27.79 -19.19
N SER A 277 10.15 -26.94 -18.34
CA SER A 277 9.99 -27.02 -16.89
C SER A 277 9.97 -25.67 -16.21
N LEU A 278 9.21 -25.59 -15.12
CA LEU A 278 9.03 -24.36 -14.35
C LEU A 278 8.75 -24.70 -12.88
N ILE A 279 9.32 -23.95 -11.94
CA ILE A 279 8.92 -23.97 -10.52
C ILE A 279 8.73 -22.53 -10.05
N LEU A 280 7.49 -22.17 -9.72
CA LEU A 280 7.11 -20.88 -9.16
C LEU A 280 6.74 -21.03 -7.69
N ASP A 281 7.21 -20.10 -6.86
CA ASP A 281 6.89 -20.01 -5.45
C ASP A 281 6.08 -18.73 -5.22
N GLY A 282 4.89 -18.88 -4.61
CA GLY A 282 3.92 -17.79 -4.53
C GLY A 282 2.90 -17.97 -3.41
N GLU A 283 2.01 -16.99 -3.29
CA GLU A 283 0.87 -17.05 -2.41
C GLU A 283 -0.41 -17.24 -3.24
N MET A 284 -1.20 -18.25 -2.89
CA MET A 284 -2.53 -18.43 -3.46
C MET A 284 -3.55 -17.60 -2.69
N LEU A 285 -4.19 -16.70 -3.42
CA LEU A 285 -5.36 -15.94 -3.00
C LEU A 285 -6.56 -16.44 -3.80
N ALA A 286 -7.73 -15.92 -3.48
CA ALA A 286 -8.89 -16.04 -4.34
C ALA A 286 -9.52 -14.67 -4.50
N VAL A 287 -10.19 -14.47 -5.63
CA VAL A 287 -11.02 -13.32 -5.88
C VAL A 287 -12.46 -13.76 -6.13
N ASP A 288 -13.43 -12.93 -5.79
CA ASP A 288 -14.79 -13.15 -6.29
C ASP A 288 -14.85 -12.94 -7.81
N HIS A 289 -16.02 -13.19 -8.39
CA HIS A 289 -16.33 -12.96 -9.80
C HIS A 289 -16.17 -11.49 -10.26
N HIS A 290 -15.81 -10.59 -9.33
CA HIS A 290 -15.64 -9.16 -9.52
C HIS A 290 -14.21 -8.70 -9.21
N GLY A 291 -13.27 -9.62 -8.97
CA GLY A 291 -11.86 -9.32 -8.72
C GLY A 291 -11.56 -8.89 -7.28
N ARG A 292 -12.51 -8.98 -6.34
CA ARG A 292 -12.29 -8.63 -4.93
C ARG A 292 -11.67 -9.78 -4.18
N ILE A 293 -10.62 -9.50 -3.42
CA ILE A 293 -9.86 -10.55 -2.75
C ILE A 293 -10.65 -11.12 -1.57
N ILE A 294 -10.69 -12.44 -1.51
CA ILE A 294 -11.40 -13.23 -0.51
C ILE A 294 -10.52 -13.40 0.74
N PRO A 295 -11.07 -13.18 1.94
CA PRO A 295 -10.34 -13.42 3.18
C PRO A 295 -9.85 -14.87 3.30
N ARG A 296 -8.68 -15.07 3.89
CA ARG A 296 -8.06 -16.40 4.07
C ARG A 296 -9.01 -17.45 4.67
N THR A 297 -9.90 -17.05 5.56
CA THR A 297 -10.87 -17.96 6.22
C THR A 297 -11.84 -18.63 5.24
N GLN A 298 -12.10 -18.03 4.08
CA GLN A 298 -13.00 -18.53 3.04
C GLN A 298 -12.25 -19.22 1.89
N LEU A 299 -10.92 -19.11 1.83
CA LEU A 299 -10.12 -19.70 0.74
C LEU A 299 -10.20 -21.22 0.68
N MET A 300 -10.55 -21.91 1.78
CA MET A 300 -10.75 -23.36 1.77
C MET A 300 -11.95 -23.80 0.90
N GLU A 301 -12.95 -22.92 0.70
CA GLU A 301 -14.09 -23.20 -0.17
C GLU A 301 -13.68 -23.29 -1.64
N MET A 302 -12.59 -22.63 -2.04
CA MET A 302 -12.02 -22.71 -3.39
C MET A 302 -11.49 -24.11 -3.71
N LEU A 303 -11.10 -24.88 -2.69
CA LEU A 303 -10.63 -26.26 -2.84
C LEU A 303 -11.79 -27.27 -2.82
N SER A 304 -13.04 -26.80 -2.79
CA SER A 304 -14.25 -27.62 -2.95
C SER A 304 -14.69 -27.67 -4.42
N GLY A 305 -15.39 -28.73 -4.84
CA GLY A 305 -15.64 -29.04 -6.26
C GLY A 305 -16.54 -28.08 -7.05
N ASP A 306 -17.06 -27.01 -6.45
CA ASP A 306 -17.83 -25.93 -7.10
C ASP A 306 -17.46 -24.57 -6.46
N PRO A 307 -16.26 -24.03 -6.74
CA PRO A 307 -15.74 -22.89 -6.01
C PRO A 307 -16.52 -21.62 -6.38
N ALA A 308 -17.01 -20.90 -5.37
CA ALA A 308 -17.68 -19.60 -5.54
C ALA A 308 -16.71 -18.45 -5.89
N PHE A 309 -15.41 -18.75 -5.99
CA PHE A 309 -14.32 -17.80 -6.10
C PHE A 309 -13.28 -18.31 -7.12
N GLU A 310 -12.61 -17.38 -7.80
CA GLU A 310 -11.56 -17.68 -8.78
C GLU A 310 -10.18 -17.65 -8.09
N PRO A 311 -9.30 -18.64 -8.33
CA PRO A 311 -7.95 -18.64 -7.79
C PRO A 311 -7.10 -17.52 -8.40
N TYR A 312 -6.28 -16.92 -7.55
CA TYR A 312 -5.39 -15.82 -7.91
C TYR A 312 -4.02 -16.04 -7.27
N PHE A 313 -3.03 -16.41 -8.08
CA PHE A 313 -1.70 -16.78 -7.62
C PHE A 313 -0.72 -15.61 -7.75
N VAL A 314 -0.16 -15.15 -6.64
CA VAL A 314 0.86 -14.10 -6.62
C VAL A 314 2.23 -14.71 -6.40
N ALA A 315 3.01 -14.82 -7.47
CA ALA A 315 4.36 -15.39 -7.43
C ALA A 315 5.38 -14.35 -6.94
N PHE A 316 6.30 -14.76 -6.08
CA PHE A 316 7.40 -13.91 -5.58
C PHE A 316 8.80 -14.52 -5.76
N ASP A 317 8.90 -15.79 -6.18
CA ASP A 317 10.18 -16.43 -6.55
C ASP A 317 10.02 -17.40 -7.73
N CYS A 318 11.12 -17.63 -8.46
CA CYS A 318 11.21 -18.63 -9.53
C CYS A 318 12.45 -19.50 -9.27
N LEU A 319 12.24 -20.80 -9.10
CA LEU A 319 13.30 -21.73 -8.67
C LEU A 319 13.82 -22.59 -9.81
N ASN A 320 13.05 -22.72 -10.89
CA ASN A 320 13.43 -23.46 -12.08
C ASN A 320 12.77 -22.83 -13.30
N LEU A 321 13.52 -22.66 -14.39
CA LEU A 321 13.03 -22.32 -15.73
C LEU A 321 13.89 -23.10 -16.72
N ASP A 322 13.39 -24.23 -17.21
CA ASP A 322 14.11 -25.25 -18.01
C ASP A 322 15.39 -25.84 -17.38
N GLU A 323 15.93 -25.20 -16.33
CA GLU A 323 17.04 -25.62 -15.49
C GLU A 323 16.81 -25.14 -14.04
N ASP A 324 17.47 -25.76 -13.06
CA ASP A 324 17.44 -25.33 -11.66
C ASP A 324 18.24 -24.03 -11.48
N ILE A 325 17.56 -22.98 -11.02
CA ILE A 325 18.14 -21.66 -10.76
C ILE A 325 18.07 -21.27 -9.28
N SER A 326 17.66 -22.18 -8.40
CA SER A 326 17.52 -21.94 -6.95
C SER A 326 18.83 -21.48 -6.28
N GLY A 327 19.99 -21.88 -6.83
CA GLY A 327 21.31 -21.45 -6.37
C GLY A 327 21.70 -20.02 -6.76
N ARG A 328 20.98 -19.35 -7.66
CA ARG A 328 21.24 -17.95 -8.05
C ARG A 328 20.75 -16.97 -6.98
N PRO A 329 21.30 -15.75 -6.88
CA PRO A 329 20.76 -14.71 -5.99
C PRO A 329 19.27 -14.43 -6.22
N LEU A 330 18.50 -14.19 -5.15
CA LEU A 330 17.06 -13.90 -5.22
C LEU A 330 16.73 -12.77 -6.22
N GLY A 331 17.54 -11.71 -6.26
CA GLY A 331 17.31 -10.60 -7.19
C GLY A 331 17.34 -11.01 -8.67
N GLU A 332 18.16 -12.01 -9.03
CA GLU A 332 18.19 -12.57 -10.39
C GLU A 332 16.99 -13.47 -10.65
N ARG A 333 16.62 -14.30 -9.67
CA ARG A 333 15.43 -15.16 -9.76
C ARG A 333 14.14 -14.35 -9.90
N GLN A 334 14.05 -13.22 -9.22
CA GLN A 334 12.91 -12.29 -9.34
C GLN A 334 12.86 -11.59 -10.70
N ALA A 335 14.00 -11.29 -11.31
CA ALA A 335 14.04 -10.75 -12.68
C ALA A 335 13.56 -11.80 -13.70
N ILE A 336 13.97 -13.06 -13.52
CA ILE A 336 13.49 -14.19 -14.33
C ILE A 336 11.98 -14.40 -14.12
N LEU A 337 11.53 -14.39 -12.87
CA LEU A 337 10.11 -14.49 -12.53
C LEU A 337 9.27 -13.41 -13.23
N ALA A 338 9.74 -12.16 -13.22
CA ALA A 338 9.03 -11.07 -13.88
C ALA A 338 8.85 -11.33 -15.38
N ALA A 339 9.88 -11.84 -16.06
CA ALA A 339 9.81 -12.21 -17.47
C ALA A 339 8.84 -13.39 -17.71
N VAL A 340 8.87 -14.41 -16.84
CA VAL A 340 7.94 -15.56 -16.93
C VAL A 340 6.49 -15.11 -16.76
N VAL A 341 6.20 -14.30 -15.74
CA VAL A 341 4.82 -13.82 -15.50
C VAL A 341 4.33 -12.94 -16.64
N ASP A 342 5.18 -12.07 -17.21
CA ASP A 342 4.85 -11.25 -18.38
C ASP A 342 4.52 -12.11 -19.61
N ASP A 343 5.25 -13.22 -19.82
CA ASP A 343 5.09 -14.11 -20.96
C ASP A 343 3.87 -15.04 -20.82
N LEU A 344 3.52 -15.46 -19.60
CA LEU A 344 2.29 -16.20 -19.32
C LEU A 344 1.01 -15.41 -19.69
N LYS A 345 1.07 -14.07 -19.76
CA LYS A 345 -0.03 -13.14 -20.16
C LYS A 345 -1.39 -13.47 -19.50
N SER A 346 -1.35 -13.89 -18.25
CA SER A 346 -2.51 -14.51 -17.60
C SER A 346 -2.95 -13.71 -16.38
N SER A 347 -4.20 -13.24 -16.37
CA SER A 347 -4.78 -12.53 -15.22
C SER A 347 -4.69 -13.29 -13.88
N PRO A 348 -4.90 -14.61 -13.79
CA PRO A 348 -4.84 -15.35 -12.53
C PRO A 348 -3.43 -15.60 -11.98
N ILE A 349 -2.35 -15.27 -12.69
CA ILE A 349 -0.96 -15.35 -12.18
C ILE A 349 -0.33 -13.95 -12.22
N GLN A 350 0.14 -13.47 -11.08
CA GLN A 350 0.60 -12.09 -10.93
C GLN A 350 1.93 -12.02 -10.21
N LEU A 351 2.70 -10.99 -10.51
CA LEU A 351 4.00 -10.75 -9.91
C LEU A 351 3.86 -10.01 -8.58
N SER A 352 4.50 -10.50 -7.53
CA SER A 352 4.67 -9.78 -6.28
C SER A 352 5.51 -8.52 -6.50
N LYS A 353 5.03 -7.38 -5.99
CA LYS A 353 5.74 -6.10 -6.12
C LYS A 353 6.88 -6.02 -5.11
N VAL A 354 8.07 -5.67 -5.59
CA VAL A 354 9.29 -5.54 -4.78
C VAL A 354 9.66 -4.06 -4.62
N ARG A 355 9.98 -3.62 -3.41
CA ARG A 355 10.51 -2.27 -3.11
C ARG A 355 11.80 -2.33 -2.33
N ARG A 356 12.88 -1.80 -2.89
CA ARG A 356 14.18 -1.69 -2.22
C ARG A 356 14.17 -0.56 -1.19
N PHE A 357 14.98 -0.71 -0.16
CA PHE A 357 15.22 0.32 0.85
C PHE A 357 16.63 0.17 1.43
N ASP A 358 17.21 1.27 1.89
CA ASP A 358 18.53 1.31 2.54
C ASP A 358 18.56 2.02 3.89
N SER A 359 17.44 2.63 4.31
CA SER A 359 17.32 3.41 5.54
C SER A 359 16.05 3.11 6.31
N GLN A 360 16.03 3.41 7.62
CA GLN A 360 14.86 3.21 8.49
C GLN A 360 13.63 3.95 7.96
N LYS A 361 13.82 5.18 7.47
CA LYS A 361 12.74 6.01 6.92
C LYS A 361 12.16 5.39 5.65
N GLU A 362 12.99 4.80 4.80
CA GLU A 362 12.51 4.07 3.63
C GLU A 362 11.79 2.78 4.02
N LEU A 363 12.29 2.05 5.03
CA LEU A 363 11.60 0.89 5.59
C LEU A 363 10.20 1.27 6.10
N GLU A 364 10.03 2.42 6.76
CA GLU A 364 8.70 2.94 7.15
C GLU A 364 7.78 3.18 5.95
N ILE A 365 8.30 3.79 4.88
CA ILE A 365 7.53 4.06 3.66
C ILE A 365 7.11 2.75 3.00
N VAL A 366 8.05 1.80 2.88
CA VAL A 366 7.80 0.47 2.31
C VAL A 366 6.83 -0.32 3.18
N GLY A 367 6.95 -0.28 4.50
CA GLY A 367 6.01 -0.91 5.45
C GLY A 367 4.59 -0.36 5.33
N ARG A 368 4.43 0.97 5.25
CA ARG A 368 3.12 1.61 5.03
C ARG A 368 2.53 1.27 3.67
N TRP A 369 3.36 1.25 2.63
CA TRP A 369 2.94 0.83 1.30
C TRP A 369 2.45 -0.62 1.29
N ALA A 370 3.20 -1.54 1.92
CA ALA A 370 2.84 -2.95 2.00
C ALA A 370 1.52 -3.12 2.76
N ALA A 371 1.39 -2.51 3.94
CA ALA A 371 0.16 -2.53 4.74
C ALA A 371 -1.05 -1.98 3.98
N SER A 372 -0.87 -1.00 3.08
CA SER A 372 -1.95 -0.45 2.27
C SER A 372 -2.34 -1.31 1.06
N GLN A 373 -1.64 -2.42 0.79
CA GLN A 373 -1.98 -3.30 -0.33
C GLN A 373 -3.16 -4.23 0.04
N PRO A 374 -4.01 -4.59 -0.92
CA PRO A 374 -5.05 -5.61 -0.72
C PRO A 374 -4.48 -6.92 -0.16
N THR A 375 -5.19 -7.53 0.80
CA THR A 375 -4.81 -8.75 1.54
C THR A 375 -3.40 -8.79 2.13
N SER A 376 -2.85 -7.61 2.43
CA SER A 376 -1.62 -7.52 3.21
C SER A 376 -1.86 -7.88 4.68
N GLU A 377 -1.13 -8.86 5.20
CA GLU A 377 -0.88 -9.07 6.63
C GLU A 377 0.31 -8.23 7.12
N GLY A 378 1.08 -7.62 6.20
CA GLY A 378 2.23 -6.78 6.51
C GLY A 378 3.30 -6.82 5.41
N LEU A 379 4.55 -6.93 5.82
CA LEU A 379 5.74 -6.84 4.96
C LEU A 379 6.62 -8.08 5.11
N MET A 380 7.07 -8.64 4.00
CA MET A 380 8.21 -9.56 3.94
C MET A 380 9.45 -8.77 3.54
N VAL A 381 10.51 -8.83 4.34
CA VAL A 381 11.83 -8.30 3.98
C VAL A 381 12.73 -9.46 3.58
N LYS A 382 13.40 -9.36 2.43
CA LYS A 382 14.26 -10.42 1.89
C LYS A 382 15.62 -9.85 1.48
N ASP A 383 16.67 -10.65 1.68
CA ASP A 383 18.00 -10.39 1.13
C ASP A 383 18.09 -10.85 -0.34
N LEU A 384 18.25 -9.89 -1.24
CA LEU A 384 18.31 -10.12 -2.68
C LEU A 384 19.58 -10.85 -3.14
N LEU A 385 20.61 -10.94 -2.29
CA LEU A 385 21.89 -11.55 -2.65
C LEU A 385 21.99 -13.04 -2.28
N LYS A 386 20.95 -13.62 -1.65
CA LYS A 386 20.99 -14.98 -1.13
C LYS A 386 20.38 -16.00 -2.09
N PRO A 387 20.93 -17.23 -2.16
CA PRO A 387 20.30 -18.34 -2.87
C PRO A 387 19.02 -18.77 -2.13
N TYR A 388 18.21 -19.62 -2.76
CA TYR A 388 17.04 -20.20 -2.12
C TYR A 388 17.48 -21.26 -1.10
N HIS A 389 16.98 -21.15 0.13
CA HIS A 389 17.26 -22.10 1.20
C HIS A 389 15.97 -22.79 1.64
N PRO A 390 15.73 -24.05 1.24
CA PRO A 390 14.56 -24.80 1.69
C PRO A 390 14.47 -24.84 3.22
N GLY A 391 13.32 -24.48 3.78
CA GLY A 391 13.11 -24.40 5.23
C GLY A 391 13.50 -23.06 5.87
N GLY A 392 13.81 -23.08 7.17
CA GLY A 392 14.05 -21.88 7.97
C GLY A 392 15.38 -21.19 7.64
N SER A 393 15.34 -19.89 7.32
CA SER A 393 16.51 -19.07 6.99
C SER A 393 16.46 -17.67 7.66
N ASP A 394 17.63 -17.05 7.82
CA ASP A 394 17.80 -15.67 8.33
C ASP A 394 18.00 -14.70 7.16
N ASP A 395 17.61 -15.11 5.95
CA ASP A 395 17.65 -14.27 4.77
C ASP A 395 16.34 -13.47 4.63
N TRP A 396 15.26 -13.99 5.21
CA TRP A 396 13.93 -13.40 5.17
C TRP A 396 13.43 -13.06 6.58
N ALA A 397 12.77 -11.91 6.70
CA ALA A 397 12.08 -11.45 7.90
C ALA A 397 10.63 -11.07 7.58
N LYS A 398 9.74 -11.19 8.57
CA LYS A 398 8.34 -10.80 8.46
C LYS A 398 8.01 -9.71 9.47
N PHE A 399 7.39 -8.64 8.99
CA PHE A 399 6.74 -7.61 9.78
C PHE A 399 5.24 -7.73 9.61
N LYS A 400 4.49 -7.85 10.71
CA LYS A 400 3.03 -7.96 10.69
C LYS A 400 2.36 -6.67 11.12
N THR A 401 1.34 -6.27 10.36
CA THR A 401 0.48 -5.14 10.72
C THR A 401 -0.41 -5.53 11.89
N VAL A 402 -0.44 -4.69 12.92
CA VAL A 402 -1.21 -4.92 14.14
C VAL A 402 -1.94 -3.66 14.56
N LEU A 403 -3.06 -3.84 15.25
CA LEU A 403 -3.82 -2.75 15.87
C LEU A 403 -3.98 -3.01 17.37
N GLU A 404 -3.81 -1.96 18.19
CA GLU A 404 -4.14 -2.02 19.61
C GLU A 404 -5.56 -1.47 19.85
N LEU A 405 -6.43 -2.32 20.39
CA LEU A 405 -7.79 -1.97 20.80
C LEU A 405 -7.89 -1.85 22.31
N LYS A 406 -8.63 -0.84 22.77
CA LYS A 406 -9.07 -0.72 24.16
C LYS A 406 -10.39 -1.46 24.31
N VAL A 407 -10.38 -2.56 25.05
CA VAL A 407 -11.57 -3.41 25.24
C VAL A 407 -11.90 -3.54 26.72
N GLN A 408 -13.18 -3.78 27.03
CA GLN A 408 -13.59 -4.01 28.41
C GLN A 408 -13.52 -5.50 28.74
N VAL A 409 -12.92 -5.84 29.87
CA VAL A 409 -12.91 -7.20 30.40
C VAL A 409 -14.31 -7.55 30.91
N LEU A 410 -14.90 -8.61 30.38
CA LEU A 410 -16.19 -9.15 30.80
C LEU A 410 -16.01 -10.28 31.81
N GLU A 411 -15.05 -11.17 31.56
CA GLU A 411 -14.81 -12.35 32.37
C GLU A 411 -13.33 -12.70 32.40
N VAL A 412 -12.89 -13.27 33.53
CA VAL A 412 -11.54 -13.78 33.74
C VAL A 412 -11.60 -15.30 33.75
N GLN A 413 -10.85 -15.95 32.88
CA GLN A 413 -10.76 -17.40 32.82
C GLN A 413 -9.34 -17.85 33.17
N GLU A 414 -9.20 -18.50 34.32
CA GLU A 414 -7.95 -19.14 34.73
C GLU A 414 -7.68 -20.36 33.83
N LYS A 415 -6.45 -20.47 33.32
CA LYS A 415 -5.95 -21.58 32.50
C LYS A 415 -4.71 -22.17 33.18
N LYS A 416 -4.33 -23.39 32.79
CA LYS A 416 -3.15 -24.08 33.37
C LYS A 416 -1.87 -23.24 33.35
N ASN A 417 -1.69 -22.39 32.34
CA ASN A 417 -0.46 -21.63 32.09
C ASN A 417 -0.66 -20.11 32.14
N GLY A 418 -1.70 -19.60 32.81
CA GLY A 418 -1.97 -18.16 32.93
C GLY A 418 -3.46 -17.84 32.83
N ILE A 419 -3.79 -16.64 32.36
CA ILE A 419 -5.16 -16.11 32.35
C ILE A 419 -5.57 -15.71 30.94
N SER A 420 -6.80 -16.02 30.53
CA SER A 420 -7.41 -15.47 29.32
C SER A 420 -8.63 -14.63 29.70
N TYR A 421 -8.86 -13.54 28.97
CA TYR A 421 -9.97 -12.61 29.24
C TYR A 421 -11.03 -12.70 28.14
N LEU A 422 -12.30 -12.85 28.52
CA LEU A 422 -13.40 -12.56 27.60
C LEU A 422 -13.58 -11.05 27.55
N CYS A 423 -13.53 -10.48 26.35
CA CYS A 423 -13.57 -9.02 26.18
C CYS A 423 -14.72 -8.57 25.28
N GLY A 424 -15.12 -7.30 25.44
CA GLY A 424 -16.13 -6.68 24.59
C GLY A 424 -15.93 -5.20 24.31
N LEU A 425 -16.66 -4.71 23.31
CA LEU A 425 -16.72 -3.31 22.85
C LEU A 425 -18.06 -2.67 23.20
N ARG A 426 -18.06 -1.35 23.31
CA ARG A 426 -19.27 -0.55 23.58
C ARG A 426 -20.11 -0.33 22.32
N ASP A 427 -21.37 0.04 22.51
CA ASP A 427 -22.31 0.44 21.46
C ASP A 427 -22.42 -0.59 20.32
N PRO A 428 -22.89 -1.82 20.60
CA PRO A 428 -23.16 -2.82 19.58
C PRO A 428 -24.15 -2.30 18.52
N PRO A 429 -23.94 -2.61 17.23
CA PRO A 429 -24.90 -2.27 16.19
C PRO A 429 -26.21 -3.05 16.37
N LYS A 430 -27.32 -2.53 15.85
CA LYS A 430 -28.66 -3.12 16.01
C LYS A 430 -28.78 -4.52 15.40
N ASN A 431 -28.04 -4.79 14.33
CA ASN A 431 -27.97 -6.08 13.65
C ASN A 431 -26.82 -6.97 14.16
N ALA A 432 -26.19 -6.65 15.29
CA ALA A 432 -25.19 -7.53 15.88
C ALA A 432 -25.78 -8.92 16.19
N ASP A 433 -24.99 -9.96 15.98
CA ASP A 433 -25.29 -11.32 16.42
C ASP A 433 -25.66 -11.30 17.91
N ARG A 434 -26.90 -11.66 18.22
CA ARG A 434 -27.45 -11.59 19.58
C ARG A 434 -26.66 -12.44 20.57
N THR A 435 -26.02 -13.50 20.10
CA THR A 435 -25.16 -14.35 20.94
C THR A 435 -23.89 -13.63 21.39
N GLN A 436 -23.51 -12.52 20.75
CA GLN A 436 -22.39 -11.68 21.17
C GLN A 436 -22.80 -10.58 22.16
N LEU A 437 -24.08 -10.38 22.45
CA LEU A 437 -24.51 -9.31 23.33
C LEU A 437 -24.47 -9.76 24.79
N ARG A 438 -23.64 -9.12 25.61
CA ARG A 438 -23.57 -9.36 27.06
C ARG A 438 -23.37 -8.06 27.80
N SER A 439 -24.23 -7.77 28.77
CA SER A 439 -24.16 -6.57 29.61
C SER A 439 -24.08 -5.25 28.82
N GLY A 440 -24.79 -5.16 27.69
CA GLY A 440 -24.79 -3.96 26.82
C GLY A 440 -23.54 -3.80 25.94
N LEU A 441 -22.63 -4.79 25.94
CA LEU A 441 -21.40 -4.80 25.15
C LEU A 441 -21.47 -5.88 24.06
N LEU A 442 -20.69 -5.69 22.99
CA LEU A 442 -20.44 -6.69 21.95
C LEU A 442 -19.21 -7.53 22.32
N MET A 443 -19.39 -8.83 22.56
CA MET A 443 -18.34 -9.78 22.87
C MET A 443 -17.51 -10.13 21.63
N LEU A 444 -16.19 -9.91 21.70
CA LEU A 444 -15.25 -10.29 20.64
C LEU A 444 -14.67 -11.70 20.80
N GLY A 445 -14.73 -12.25 22.03
CA GLY A 445 -14.19 -13.56 22.38
C GLY A 445 -13.04 -13.47 23.39
N ASN A 446 -12.34 -14.58 23.58
CA ASN A 446 -11.25 -14.68 24.55
C ASN A 446 -9.92 -14.15 23.97
N THR A 447 -9.12 -13.49 24.81
CA THR A 447 -7.71 -13.19 24.52
C THR A 447 -6.86 -14.46 24.55
N PHE A 448 -5.64 -14.38 24.01
CA PHE A 448 -4.59 -15.35 24.31
C PHE A 448 -4.22 -15.33 25.80
N VAL A 449 -3.62 -16.43 26.25
CA VAL A 449 -3.21 -16.63 27.64
C VAL A 449 -2.07 -15.66 27.98
N THR A 450 -2.21 -14.93 29.08
CA THR A 450 -1.26 -13.95 29.58
C THR A 450 -1.00 -14.12 31.08
N GLN A 451 0.09 -13.55 31.56
CA GLN A 451 0.39 -13.42 33.00
C GLN A 451 -0.05 -12.05 33.56
N LEU A 452 -0.41 -11.10 32.70
CA LEU A 452 -0.83 -9.76 33.09
C LEU A 452 -2.24 -9.81 33.68
N ARG A 453 -2.37 -9.40 34.94
CA ARG A 453 -3.63 -9.47 35.67
C ARG A 453 -4.51 -8.24 35.44
N SER A 454 -5.78 -8.48 35.16
CA SER A 454 -6.88 -7.50 35.12
C SER A 454 -8.15 -8.10 35.73
N GLN A 455 -9.19 -7.29 35.90
CA GLN A 455 -10.46 -7.65 36.55
C GLN A 455 -11.66 -7.30 35.67
N PRO A 456 -12.81 -7.99 35.81
CA PRO A 456 -14.03 -7.62 35.10
C PRO A 456 -14.41 -6.15 35.29
N GLY A 457 -14.88 -5.51 34.22
CA GLY A 457 -15.23 -4.09 34.17
C GLY A 457 -14.05 -3.14 33.95
N LYS A 458 -12.80 -3.61 34.00
CA LYS A 458 -11.62 -2.80 33.66
C LYS A 458 -11.32 -2.83 32.16
N VAL A 459 -10.63 -1.80 31.69
CA VAL A 459 -10.18 -1.69 30.30
C VAL A 459 -8.81 -2.35 30.15
N LEU A 460 -8.65 -3.05 29.04
CA LEU A 460 -7.46 -3.79 28.66
C LEU A 460 -7.04 -3.37 27.25
N ASN A 461 -5.76 -3.12 27.07
CA ASN A 461 -5.19 -2.93 25.74
C ASN A 461 -4.84 -4.30 25.17
N VAL A 462 -5.45 -4.61 24.03
CA VAL A 462 -5.30 -5.87 23.33
C VAL A 462 -4.85 -5.57 21.91
N ARG A 463 -3.70 -6.13 21.55
CA ARG A 463 -3.18 -6.09 20.19
C ARG A 463 -3.84 -7.21 19.37
N ILE A 464 -4.34 -6.87 18.20
CA ILE A 464 -4.96 -7.80 17.25
C ILE A 464 -4.25 -7.70 15.89
N GLU A 465 -4.22 -8.81 15.15
CA GLU A 465 -3.74 -8.84 13.75
C GLU A 465 -4.89 -8.62 12.76
N GLU A 466 -6.13 -8.88 13.17
CA GLU A 466 -7.31 -8.73 12.31
C GLU A 466 -8.59 -8.45 13.12
N LEU A 467 -9.48 -7.66 12.55
CA LEU A 467 -10.87 -7.49 12.98
C LEU A 467 -11.78 -7.99 11.86
N LEU A 468 -12.57 -9.02 12.14
CA LEU A 468 -13.41 -9.74 11.17
C LEU A 468 -14.86 -9.31 11.31
N ILE A 469 -15.50 -8.92 10.21
CA ILE A 469 -16.95 -8.70 10.10
C ILE A 469 -17.51 -9.85 9.26
N LEU A 470 -18.28 -10.74 9.89
CA LEU A 470 -18.84 -11.95 9.30
C LEU A 470 -20.36 -11.83 9.19
N ASN A 471 -20.92 -12.18 8.03
CA ASN A 471 -22.35 -12.17 7.75
C ASN A 471 -22.95 -13.56 8.00
N LYS A 472 -23.91 -13.67 8.93
CA LYS A 472 -24.53 -14.96 9.30
C LYS A 472 -25.61 -15.45 8.34
N GLY A 473 -25.87 -14.75 7.23
CA GLY A 473 -26.91 -15.06 6.25
C GLY A 473 -28.36 -14.85 6.74
N ASN A 474 -28.59 -14.78 8.06
CA ASN A 474 -29.87 -14.45 8.71
C ASN A 474 -30.05 -12.94 8.92
N GLY A 475 -29.19 -12.11 8.33
CA GLY A 475 -29.16 -10.67 8.52
C GLY A 475 -28.52 -10.19 9.83
N GLU A 476 -27.89 -11.08 10.61
CA GLU A 476 -27.05 -10.68 11.74
C GLU A 476 -25.58 -10.61 11.33
N VAL A 477 -24.86 -9.68 11.93
CA VAL A 477 -23.42 -9.48 11.74
C VAL A 477 -22.68 -9.94 12.98
N ARG A 478 -21.72 -10.84 12.79
CA ARG A 478 -20.80 -11.29 13.83
C ARG A 478 -19.48 -10.54 13.69
N ILE A 479 -19.01 -9.93 14.77
CA ILE A 479 -17.70 -9.26 14.80
C ILE A 479 -16.74 -10.09 15.64
N ALA A 480 -15.62 -10.50 15.04
CA ALA A 480 -14.59 -11.27 15.72
C ALA A 480 -13.22 -10.59 15.58
N TRP A 481 -12.27 -11.02 16.37
CA TRP A 481 -10.87 -10.58 16.28
C TRP A 481 -9.94 -11.77 16.15
N GLY A 482 -8.81 -11.57 15.47
CA GLY A 482 -7.78 -12.61 15.32
C GLY A 482 -6.51 -12.27 16.09
N LYS A 483 -5.94 -13.31 16.69
CA LYS A 483 -4.71 -13.30 17.49
C LYS A 483 -4.66 -12.21 18.59
N PRO A 484 -5.69 -12.14 19.47
CA PRO A 484 -5.82 -11.10 20.50
C PRO A 484 -4.79 -11.26 21.63
N THR A 485 -3.67 -10.53 21.53
CA THR A 485 -2.56 -10.55 22.49
C THR A 485 -2.70 -9.42 23.51
N VAL A 486 -2.69 -9.77 24.80
CA VAL A 486 -2.82 -8.77 25.88
C VAL A 486 -1.54 -7.96 26.02
N VAL A 487 -1.64 -6.64 25.82
CA VAL A 487 -0.55 -5.68 26.05
C VAL A 487 -0.49 -5.29 27.52
N GLY A 488 -1.65 -5.03 28.13
CA GLY A 488 -1.76 -4.74 29.56
C GLY A 488 -3.02 -3.98 29.94
N PRO A 489 -3.26 -3.78 31.25
CA PRO A 489 -4.36 -2.96 31.73
C PRO A 489 -4.17 -1.48 31.38
N ASP A 490 -5.25 -0.80 31.03
CA ASP A 490 -5.24 0.63 30.71
C ASP A 490 -6.37 1.31 31.49
N SER A 491 -6.03 2.33 32.27
CA SER A 491 -6.97 3.12 33.09
C SER A 491 -7.21 4.52 32.54
N SER A 492 -6.60 4.88 31.41
CA SER A 492 -6.60 6.24 30.86
C SER A 492 -7.91 6.63 30.16
N ARG A 493 -8.64 5.65 29.61
CA ARG A 493 -9.88 5.86 28.82
C ARG A 493 -10.80 4.66 28.89
N ASP A 494 -12.08 4.89 28.60
CA ASP A 494 -13.07 3.84 28.41
C ASP A 494 -12.74 2.93 27.21
N ALA A 495 -13.33 1.74 27.19
CA ALA A 495 -13.26 0.83 26.05
C ALA A 495 -13.81 1.50 24.78
N TYR A 496 -13.31 1.10 23.62
CA TYR A 496 -13.78 1.62 22.34
C TYR A 496 -15.20 1.15 22.03
N THR A 497 -15.91 1.96 21.25
CA THR A 497 -17.16 1.55 20.62
C THR A 497 -16.87 0.63 19.43
N VAL A 498 -17.87 -0.13 18.98
CA VAL A 498 -17.74 -0.96 17.76
C VAL A 498 -17.36 -0.09 16.56
N ALA A 499 -18.01 1.06 16.37
CA ALA A 499 -17.69 1.98 15.27
C ALA A 499 -16.24 2.50 15.34
N GLN A 500 -15.74 2.83 16.54
CA GLN A 500 -14.34 3.24 16.71
C GLN A 500 -13.36 2.12 16.40
N ALA A 501 -13.66 0.89 16.84
CA ALA A 501 -12.82 -0.27 16.57
C ALA A 501 -12.76 -0.59 15.06
N VAL A 502 -13.90 -0.50 14.36
CA VAL A 502 -13.98 -0.70 12.91
C VAL A 502 -13.22 0.39 12.16
N ASP A 503 -13.42 1.67 12.49
CA ASP A 503 -12.67 2.79 11.89
C ASP A 503 -11.16 2.64 12.11
N LEU A 504 -10.73 2.30 13.33
CA LEU A 504 -9.32 2.05 13.63
C LEU A 504 -8.77 0.85 12.86
N ALA A 505 -9.54 -0.23 12.74
CA ALA A 505 -9.15 -1.41 11.98
C ALA A 505 -9.03 -1.12 10.48
N GLN A 506 -9.93 -0.29 9.94
CA GLN A 506 -9.89 0.15 8.56
C GLN A 506 -8.67 1.03 8.29
N ARG A 507 -8.42 2.04 9.13
CA ARG A 507 -7.24 2.93 9.04
C ARG A 507 -5.92 2.19 9.29
N GLY A 508 -5.97 1.14 10.12
CA GLY A 508 -4.83 0.28 10.44
C GLY A 508 -4.62 -0.86 9.46
N HIS A 509 -5.44 -0.99 8.40
CA HIS A 509 -5.37 -2.07 7.42
C HIS A 509 -5.47 -3.50 8.02
N VAL A 510 -6.21 -3.65 9.12
CA VAL A 510 -6.46 -4.95 9.78
C VAL A 510 -7.95 -5.34 9.74
N LEU A 511 -8.82 -4.51 9.16
CA LEU A 511 -10.24 -4.85 8.97
C LEU A 511 -10.41 -5.83 7.81
N LYS A 512 -11.08 -6.95 8.08
CA LYS A 512 -11.46 -7.98 7.10
C LYS A 512 -12.97 -8.14 7.12
N VAL A 513 -13.60 -7.87 5.98
CA VAL A 513 -15.06 -8.00 5.82
C VAL A 513 -15.32 -9.22 4.94
N GLU A 514 -16.20 -10.10 5.39
CA GLU A 514 -16.67 -11.23 4.60
C GLU A 514 -17.36 -10.72 3.33
N VAL A 515 -16.80 -11.08 2.18
CA VAL A 515 -17.39 -10.80 0.88
C VAL A 515 -18.51 -11.80 0.67
N GLY A 516 -19.75 -11.35 0.85
CA GLY A 516 -20.92 -12.17 0.57
C GLY A 516 -21.08 -12.42 -0.94
N LYS A 517 -21.53 -13.62 -1.32
CA LYS A 517 -21.92 -13.94 -2.70
C LYS A 517 -23.07 -13.04 -3.15
N GLU A 518 -22.98 -12.43 -4.33
CA GLU A 518 -24.11 -11.68 -4.90
C GLU A 518 -25.24 -12.66 -5.23
N ASP A 519 -26.41 -12.45 -4.61
CA ASP A 519 -27.62 -13.20 -4.97
C ASP A 519 -28.12 -12.77 -6.34
N VAL A 520 -28.01 -11.47 -6.64
CA VAL A 520 -28.42 -10.86 -7.91
C VAL A 520 -27.31 -9.93 -8.39
N PRO A 521 -26.69 -10.21 -9.55
CA PRO A 521 -25.60 -9.38 -10.07
C PRO A 521 -26.11 -8.00 -10.52
N ALA A 522 -25.19 -7.04 -10.57
CA ALA A 522 -25.40 -5.78 -11.27
C ALA A 522 -25.78 -6.01 -12.74
N TRP A 523 -26.76 -5.24 -13.23
CA TRP A 523 -27.25 -5.33 -14.60
C TRP A 523 -27.05 -4.01 -15.34
N GLY A 524 -26.81 -4.09 -16.64
CA GLY A 524 -26.56 -2.96 -17.52
C GLY A 524 -25.16 -3.01 -18.15
N LYS A 525 -25.02 -2.45 -19.35
CA LYS A 525 -23.75 -2.35 -20.09
C LYS A 525 -23.08 -0.99 -19.87
N GLU A 526 -21.77 -0.92 -20.13
CA GLU A 526 -21.04 0.36 -20.19
C GLU A 526 -21.77 1.35 -21.12
N GLY A 527 -21.99 2.58 -20.63
CA GLY A 527 -22.69 3.63 -21.37
C GLY A 527 -24.22 3.64 -21.21
N SER A 528 -24.79 2.81 -20.33
CA SER A 528 -26.22 2.90 -19.96
C SER A 528 -26.51 4.29 -19.37
N GLN A 529 -27.43 5.04 -19.98
CA GLN A 529 -27.62 6.46 -19.61
C GLN A 529 -28.23 6.66 -18.22
N ILE A 530 -29.02 5.68 -17.75
CA ILE A 530 -29.74 5.74 -16.48
C ILE A 530 -29.39 4.51 -15.65
N ALA A 531 -29.03 4.71 -14.39
CA ALA A 531 -28.89 3.64 -13.41
C ALA A 531 -29.97 3.73 -12.34
N PHE A 532 -30.74 2.67 -12.15
CA PHE A 532 -31.69 2.54 -11.06
C PHE A 532 -31.05 1.73 -9.91
N VAL A 533 -31.05 2.29 -8.70
CA VAL A 533 -30.45 1.67 -7.52
C VAL A 533 -31.53 1.39 -6.48
N ALA A 534 -31.76 0.12 -6.18
CA ALA A 534 -32.68 -0.33 -5.13
C ALA A 534 -31.92 -0.72 -3.84
N ALA A 535 -32.63 -0.96 -2.73
CA ALA A 535 -31.98 -1.29 -1.46
C ALA A 535 -31.39 -2.71 -1.45
N SER A 536 -32.20 -3.72 -1.77
CA SER A 536 -31.81 -5.13 -1.82
C SER A 536 -32.78 -5.93 -2.71
N PRO A 537 -32.35 -7.06 -3.30
CA PRO A 537 -33.21 -7.93 -4.09
C PRO A 537 -34.23 -8.69 -3.22
N ASN A 538 -35.25 -9.23 -3.88
CA ASN A 538 -36.24 -10.14 -3.32
C ASN A 538 -35.99 -11.60 -3.75
N GLU A 539 -36.73 -12.53 -3.15
CA GLU A 539 -36.60 -13.97 -3.41
C GLU A 539 -36.77 -14.40 -4.86
N GLY A 540 -37.71 -13.76 -5.58
CA GLY A 540 -37.93 -14.02 -7.00
C GLY A 540 -36.75 -13.57 -7.85
N GLU A 541 -36.12 -12.45 -7.49
CA GLU A 541 -34.91 -11.94 -8.15
C GLU A 541 -33.71 -12.84 -7.87
N ARG A 542 -33.52 -13.32 -6.62
CA ARG A 542 -32.47 -14.29 -6.27
C ARG A 542 -32.63 -15.62 -6.99
N ALA A 543 -33.84 -16.17 -7.02
CA ALA A 543 -34.09 -17.47 -7.66
C ALA A 543 -33.77 -17.46 -9.16
N ARG A 544 -33.93 -16.31 -9.82
CA ARG A 544 -33.62 -16.11 -11.24
C ARG A 544 -32.24 -15.49 -11.49
N ARG A 545 -31.57 -15.02 -10.44
CA ARG A 545 -30.34 -14.21 -10.49
C ARG A 545 -30.47 -13.02 -11.45
N GLU A 546 -31.62 -12.37 -11.44
CA GLU A 546 -31.97 -11.29 -12.37
C GLU A 546 -32.74 -10.18 -11.63
N PRO A 547 -32.34 -8.89 -11.76
CA PRO A 547 -33.01 -7.80 -11.08
C PRO A 547 -34.36 -7.46 -11.70
N MET A 548 -35.27 -6.90 -10.90
CA MET A 548 -36.59 -6.43 -11.31
C MET A 548 -37.36 -7.47 -12.12
N VAL A 549 -37.57 -8.66 -11.54
CA VAL A 549 -38.38 -9.75 -12.10
C VAL A 549 -39.62 -10.04 -11.23
N GLY A 550 -40.60 -10.72 -11.82
CA GLY A 550 -41.89 -11.00 -11.17
C GLY A 550 -42.82 -9.78 -11.16
N PRO A 551 -43.88 -9.76 -10.33
CA PRO A 551 -44.89 -8.69 -10.36
C PRO A 551 -44.34 -7.28 -10.15
N PRO A 552 -43.36 -7.03 -9.25
CA PRO A 552 -42.70 -5.73 -9.16
C PRO A 552 -41.89 -5.36 -10.41
N GLY A 553 -41.30 -6.37 -11.08
CA GLY A 553 -40.57 -6.20 -12.33
C GLY A 553 -41.47 -5.85 -13.51
N GLU A 554 -42.64 -6.49 -13.61
CA GLU A 554 -43.66 -6.14 -14.61
C GLU A 554 -44.14 -4.70 -14.42
N LEU A 555 -44.39 -4.28 -13.17
CA LEU A 555 -44.72 -2.89 -12.88
C LEU A 555 -43.57 -1.93 -13.18
N PHE A 556 -42.32 -2.34 -12.94
CA PHE A 556 -41.17 -1.55 -13.32
C PHE A 556 -41.13 -1.32 -14.84
N GLN A 557 -41.34 -2.39 -15.62
CA GLN A 557 -41.42 -2.33 -17.07
C GLN A 557 -42.52 -1.36 -17.54
N HIS A 558 -43.76 -1.55 -17.09
CA HIS A 558 -44.93 -0.80 -17.60
C HIS A 558 -45.02 0.63 -17.08
N LEU A 559 -44.57 0.92 -15.85
CA LEU A 559 -44.73 2.25 -15.25
C LEU A 559 -43.48 3.11 -15.32
N TYR A 560 -42.29 2.52 -15.44
CA TYR A 560 -41.03 3.25 -15.41
C TYR A 560 -40.37 3.26 -16.79
N LEU A 561 -40.25 2.11 -17.44
CA LEU A 561 -39.49 1.99 -18.70
C LEU A 561 -40.32 2.34 -19.93
N GLU A 562 -41.49 1.71 -20.12
CA GLU A 562 -42.35 1.94 -21.30
C GLU A 562 -42.76 3.41 -21.49
N PRO A 563 -43.18 4.16 -20.45
CA PRO A 563 -43.54 5.57 -20.61
C PRO A 563 -42.34 6.48 -20.90
N ALA A 564 -41.13 6.00 -20.60
CA ALA A 564 -39.87 6.64 -20.94
C ALA A 564 -39.35 6.23 -22.33
N GLY A 565 -39.99 5.26 -23.00
CA GLY A 565 -39.53 4.70 -24.27
C GLY A 565 -38.25 3.86 -24.13
N LEU A 566 -38.00 3.30 -22.94
CA LEU A 566 -36.81 2.53 -22.61
C LEU A 566 -37.12 1.04 -22.49
N LYS A 567 -36.12 0.19 -22.73
CA LYS A 567 -36.14 -1.22 -22.39
C LYS A 567 -35.20 -1.53 -21.23
N LYS A 568 -35.34 -2.71 -20.65
CA LYS A 568 -34.48 -3.16 -19.54
C LYS A 568 -33.00 -3.21 -19.95
N GLU A 569 -32.71 -3.47 -21.22
CA GLU A 569 -31.34 -3.47 -21.78
C GLU A 569 -30.73 -2.07 -21.96
N ASP A 570 -31.55 -1.01 -21.91
CA ASP A 570 -31.12 0.38 -22.09
C ASP A 570 -30.71 1.06 -20.78
N VAL A 571 -30.92 0.37 -19.65
CA VAL A 571 -30.74 0.92 -18.30
C VAL A 571 -29.89 -0.02 -17.45
N ALA A 572 -29.24 0.56 -16.44
CA ALA A 572 -28.58 -0.21 -15.40
C ALA A 572 -29.50 -0.42 -14.20
N LEU A 573 -29.42 -1.61 -13.58
CA LEU A 573 -30.13 -1.97 -12.36
C LEU A 573 -29.13 -2.48 -11.33
N LEU A 574 -29.10 -1.83 -10.17
CA LEU A 574 -28.12 -2.04 -9.11
C LEU A 574 -28.82 -2.11 -7.75
N TYR A 575 -28.11 -2.64 -6.75
CA TYR A 575 -28.56 -2.65 -5.36
C TYR A 575 -27.52 -2.03 -4.44
N LEU A 576 -27.95 -1.39 -3.35
CA LEU A 576 -27.06 -1.01 -2.24
C LEU A 576 -26.40 -2.25 -1.64
N VAL A 577 -27.18 -3.31 -1.47
CA VAL A 577 -26.73 -4.63 -1.02
C VAL A 577 -27.32 -5.69 -1.97
N PRO A 578 -26.52 -6.36 -2.82
CA PRO A 578 -26.99 -7.31 -3.83
C PRO A 578 -27.30 -8.70 -3.24
N GLN A 579 -27.89 -8.73 -2.04
CA GLN A 579 -28.26 -9.95 -1.31
C GLN A 579 -29.68 -9.85 -0.74
N VAL A 580 -30.39 -10.98 -0.72
CA VAL A 580 -31.68 -11.09 -0.02
C VAL A 580 -31.40 -11.22 1.46
N LEU A 581 -31.89 -10.26 2.23
CA LEU A 581 -31.66 -10.18 3.67
C LEU A 581 -32.91 -10.62 4.42
N TYR A 582 -32.74 -11.31 5.56
CA TYR A 582 -33.84 -11.80 6.36
C TYR A 582 -33.82 -11.21 7.78
N GLU A 583 -35.00 -11.12 8.37
CA GLU A 583 -35.20 -10.93 9.80
C GLU A 583 -36.34 -11.84 10.24
N LYS A 584 -36.08 -12.75 11.19
CA LYS A 584 -37.07 -13.73 11.68
C LYS A 584 -37.74 -14.54 10.56
N GLY A 585 -36.98 -14.89 9.52
CA GLY A 585 -37.46 -15.66 8.37
C GLY A 585 -38.31 -14.87 7.37
N GLN A 586 -38.39 -13.53 7.50
CA GLN A 586 -39.06 -12.66 6.55
C GLN A 586 -38.05 -11.76 5.84
N PRO A 587 -38.22 -11.44 4.54
CA PRO A 587 -37.35 -10.50 3.84
C PRO A 587 -37.32 -9.13 4.52
N ARG A 588 -36.13 -8.56 4.70
CA ARG A 588 -35.93 -7.22 5.25
C ARG A 588 -35.04 -6.38 4.33
N ALA A 589 -34.98 -5.09 4.63
CA ALA A 589 -34.10 -4.15 3.98
C ALA A 589 -32.72 -4.10 4.68
N PRO A 590 -31.64 -3.63 4.00
CA PRO A 590 -30.29 -3.61 4.57
C PRO A 590 -30.11 -2.66 5.76
N GLY A 591 -29.12 -2.91 6.63
CA GLY A 591 -28.69 -2.00 7.69
C GLY A 591 -27.57 -1.05 7.24
N GLU A 592 -27.26 -0.02 8.03
CA GLU A 592 -26.21 0.97 7.70
C GLU A 592 -24.84 0.35 7.46
N LEU A 593 -24.39 -0.57 8.33
CA LEU A 593 -23.10 -1.26 8.18
C LEU A 593 -23.05 -2.16 6.95
N GLU A 594 -24.19 -2.74 6.55
CA GLU A 594 -24.27 -3.58 5.34
C GLU A 594 -24.18 -2.71 4.09
N VAL A 595 -24.86 -1.56 4.09
CA VAL A 595 -24.73 -0.56 3.02
C VAL A 595 -23.29 -0.05 2.95
N GLU A 596 -22.67 0.30 4.07
CA GLU A 596 -21.29 0.79 4.12
C GLU A 596 -20.30 -0.25 3.58
N ALA A 597 -20.47 -1.52 3.95
CA ALA A 597 -19.64 -2.63 3.46
C ALA A 597 -19.75 -2.81 1.93
N TRP A 598 -20.93 -2.59 1.35
CA TRP A 598 -21.18 -2.76 -0.09
C TRP A 598 -21.06 -1.47 -0.90
N THR A 599 -20.90 -0.30 -0.25
CA THR A 599 -20.78 1.00 -0.91
C THR A 599 -19.61 1.05 -1.90
N PRO A 600 -18.38 0.59 -1.57
CA PRO A 600 -17.28 0.59 -2.53
C PRO A 600 -17.61 -0.20 -3.81
N HIS A 601 -18.33 -1.31 -3.68
CA HIS A 601 -18.76 -2.13 -4.82
C HIS A 601 -19.81 -1.43 -5.68
N LEU A 602 -20.82 -0.82 -5.07
CA LEU A 602 -21.80 -0.02 -5.78
C LEU A 602 -21.14 1.13 -6.55
N MET A 603 -20.19 1.82 -5.92
CA MET A 603 -19.44 2.93 -6.55
C MET A 603 -18.59 2.45 -7.73
N GLN A 604 -17.94 1.30 -7.60
CA GLN A 604 -17.21 0.67 -8.70
C GLN A 604 -18.14 0.36 -9.87
N LYS A 605 -19.29 -0.27 -9.62
CA LYS A 605 -20.26 -0.61 -10.68
C LYS A 605 -20.85 0.63 -11.35
N LEU A 606 -21.17 1.65 -10.58
CA LEU A 606 -21.57 2.95 -11.13
C LEU A 606 -20.45 3.57 -11.99
N SER A 607 -19.18 3.44 -11.58
CA SER A 607 -18.04 3.93 -12.38
C SER A 607 -17.82 3.14 -13.66
N GLU A 608 -17.98 1.82 -13.65
CA GLU A 608 -17.86 0.95 -14.83
C GLU A 608 -18.99 1.21 -15.84
N ILE A 609 -20.21 1.39 -15.34
CA ILE A 609 -21.39 1.69 -16.16
C ILE A 609 -21.37 3.13 -16.67
N ASN A 610 -20.84 4.05 -15.85
CA ASN A 610 -20.77 5.48 -16.06
C ASN A 610 -22.13 6.11 -16.45
N PRO A 611 -23.19 5.95 -15.62
CA PRO A 611 -24.51 6.46 -15.93
C PRO A 611 -24.55 7.99 -15.82
N ARG A 612 -25.38 8.62 -16.67
CA ARG A 612 -25.58 10.07 -16.66
C ARG A 612 -26.56 10.52 -15.59
N VAL A 613 -27.49 9.63 -15.22
CA VAL A 613 -28.51 9.89 -14.22
C VAL A 613 -28.65 8.68 -13.30
N ILE A 614 -28.60 8.91 -11.99
CA ILE A 614 -28.77 7.88 -10.96
C ILE A 614 -30.14 8.07 -10.29
N VAL A 615 -30.94 7.01 -10.27
CA VAL A 615 -32.29 6.99 -9.72
C VAL A 615 -32.35 6.03 -8.55
N ALA A 616 -32.54 6.55 -7.34
CA ALA A 616 -32.80 5.76 -6.15
C ALA A 616 -34.25 5.24 -6.14
N LEU A 617 -34.43 3.92 -6.03
CA LEU A 617 -35.73 3.26 -5.90
C LEU A 617 -36.05 3.01 -4.42
N GLY A 618 -36.88 3.88 -3.86
CA GLY A 618 -37.36 3.81 -2.48
C GLY A 618 -36.59 4.72 -1.52
N LYS A 619 -37.17 4.93 -0.33
CA LYS A 619 -36.66 5.86 0.69
C LYS A 619 -35.23 5.51 1.13
N GLN A 620 -34.94 4.23 1.29
CA GLN A 620 -33.66 3.77 1.80
C GLN A 620 -32.51 3.97 0.82
N ALA A 621 -32.71 3.65 -0.47
CA ALA A 621 -31.77 3.99 -1.53
C ALA A 621 -31.54 5.51 -1.60
N GLY A 622 -32.61 6.30 -1.44
CA GLY A 622 -32.49 7.76 -1.43
C GLY A 622 -31.69 8.29 -0.23
N GLN A 623 -31.83 7.69 0.95
CA GLN A 623 -31.07 8.07 2.14
C GLN A 623 -29.60 7.64 2.05
N ALA A 624 -29.31 6.47 1.49
CA ALA A 624 -27.93 5.99 1.38
C ALA A 624 -27.11 6.70 0.30
N LEU A 625 -27.77 7.11 -0.80
CA LEU A 625 -27.11 7.79 -1.91
C LEU A 625 -27.01 9.30 -1.72
N GLU A 626 -27.89 9.90 -0.91
CA GLU A 626 -27.93 11.35 -0.64
C GLU A 626 -27.78 12.17 -1.93
N ASP A 627 -26.69 12.94 -2.06
CA ASP A 627 -26.39 13.82 -3.19
C ASP A 627 -25.95 13.07 -4.46
N LEU A 628 -25.68 11.76 -4.39
CA LEU A 628 -25.31 10.93 -5.55
C LEU A 628 -26.53 10.56 -6.41
N ALA A 629 -27.73 10.53 -5.84
CA ALA A 629 -28.95 10.22 -6.59
C ALA A 629 -29.60 11.50 -7.12
N ASP A 630 -29.74 11.61 -8.45
CA ASP A 630 -30.46 12.72 -9.09
C ASP A 630 -31.96 12.68 -8.81
N PHE A 631 -32.51 11.47 -8.64
CA PHE A 631 -33.92 11.27 -8.35
C PHE A 631 -34.14 10.20 -7.30
N VAL A 632 -35.16 10.39 -6.47
CA VAL A 632 -35.74 9.33 -5.63
C VAL A 632 -37.13 9.03 -6.15
N MET A 633 -37.37 7.78 -6.58
CA MET A 633 -38.68 7.30 -7.03
C MET A 633 -39.25 6.26 -6.06
N PRO A 634 -40.58 6.10 -5.99
CA PRO A 634 -41.18 4.97 -5.29
C PRO A 634 -40.61 3.65 -5.83
N HIS A 635 -40.38 2.67 -4.95
CA HIS A 635 -39.99 1.34 -5.39
C HIS A 635 -41.20 0.62 -6.03
N PRO A 636 -41.06 -0.13 -7.12
CA PRO A 636 -42.17 -0.82 -7.79
C PRO A 636 -43.00 -1.71 -6.86
N ALA A 637 -42.34 -2.42 -5.93
CA ALA A 637 -43.02 -3.22 -4.90
C ALA A 637 -43.90 -2.39 -3.95
N ALA A 638 -43.52 -1.15 -3.64
CA ALA A 638 -44.34 -0.24 -2.83
C ALA A 638 -45.53 0.29 -3.63
N VAL A 639 -45.33 0.59 -4.92
CA VAL A 639 -46.41 0.99 -5.84
C VAL A 639 -47.44 -0.13 -5.99
N HIS A 640 -47.00 -1.38 -6.15
CA HIS A 640 -47.88 -2.54 -6.19
C HIS A 640 -48.76 -2.64 -4.93
N ARG A 641 -48.21 -2.33 -3.76
CA ARG A 641 -48.88 -2.51 -2.46
C ARG A 641 -49.78 -1.33 -2.06
N TYR A 642 -49.39 -0.10 -2.38
CA TYR A 642 -50.03 1.12 -1.86
C TYR A 642 -50.57 2.05 -2.96
N GLY A 643 -50.36 1.72 -4.24
CA GLY A 643 -50.66 2.60 -5.37
C GLY A 643 -49.63 3.72 -5.54
N ASN A 644 -49.66 4.43 -6.68
CA ASN A 644 -48.70 5.50 -6.99
C ASN A 644 -49.29 6.92 -7.04
N SER A 645 -50.62 7.10 -6.94
CA SER A 645 -51.31 8.41 -7.04
C SER A 645 -50.84 9.31 -8.22
N GLY A 646 -50.31 8.73 -9.30
CA GLY A 646 -49.71 9.47 -10.42
C GLY A 646 -48.30 10.04 -10.18
N GLU A 647 -47.68 9.80 -9.02
CA GLU A 647 -46.34 10.27 -8.68
C GLU A 647 -45.27 9.72 -9.63
N VAL A 648 -45.35 8.43 -9.97
CA VAL A 648 -44.39 7.76 -10.88
C VAL A 648 -44.41 8.41 -12.25
N SER A 649 -45.58 8.56 -12.88
CA SER A 649 -45.71 9.18 -14.20
C SER A 649 -45.22 10.63 -14.21
N ARG A 650 -45.43 11.39 -13.12
CA ARG A 650 -44.90 12.75 -12.98
C ARG A 650 -43.36 12.74 -12.89
N LYS A 651 -42.77 11.84 -12.10
CA LYS A 651 -41.32 11.72 -11.94
C LYS A 651 -40.62 11.16 -13.18
N ILE A 652 -41.27 10.29 -13.96
CA ILE A 652 -40.75 9.83 -15.25
C ILE A 652 -40.64 10.99 -16.26
N LYS A 653 -41.64 11.88 -16.33
CA LYS A 653 -41.54 13.10 -17.15
C LYS A 653 -40.37 13.98 -16.73
N GLN A 654 -40.13 14.12 -15.42
CA GLN A 654 -39.00 14.89 -14.89
C GLN A 654 -37.65 14.21 -15.17
N LEU A 655 -37.58 12.88 -15.03
CA LEU A 655 -36.42 12.08 -15.36
C LEU A 655 -36.07 12.23 -16.85
N MET A 656 -37.04 12.09 -17.75
CA MET A 656 -36.79 12.23 -19.19
C MET A 656 -36.43 13.65 -19.59
N ALA A 657 -37.04 14.66 -18.95
CA ALA A 657 -36.61 16.05 -19.12
C ALA A 657 -35.15 16.25 -18.66
N LYS A 658 -34.75 15.62 -17.55
CA LYS A 658 -33.37 15.70 -17.05
C LYS A 658 -32.40 14.90 -17.90
N VAL A 659 -32.77 13.72 -18.40
CA VAL A 659 -31.95 12.95 -19.36
C VAL A 659 -31.76 13.74 -20.66
N GLN A 660 -32.81 14.41 -21.15
CA GLN A 660 -32.71 15.33 -22.29
C GLN A 660 -31.92 16.60 -21.96
N GLU A 661 -32.04 17.15 -20.76
CA GLU A 661 -31.27 18.30 -20.28
C GLU A 661 -29.79 17.94 -20.13
N VAL A 662 -29.47 16.77 -19.59
CA VAL A 662 -28.11 16.24 -19.47
C VAL A 662 -27.56 15.87 -20.85
N ALA A 663 -28.39 15.37 -21.78
CA ALA A 663 -28.01 15.19 -23.17
C ALA A 663 -27.80 16.53 -23.92
N LYS A 664 -28.51 17.61 -23.54
CA LYS A 664 -28.31 18.98 -24.05
C LYS A 664 -27.19 19.75 -23.32
N GLN A 665 -26.89 19.40 -22.08
CA GLN A 665 -25.72 19.85 -21.31
C GLN A 665 -24.46 19.07 -21.72
N ASP A 666 -24.60 17.94 -22.40
CA ASP A 666 -23.49 17.27 -23.12
C ASP A 666 -23.04 18.08 -24.36
N ASP A 667 -23.90 18.99 -24.83
CA ASP A 667 -23.54 20.05 -25.78
C ASP A 667 -23.01 21.31 -25.05
N GLY A 668 -22.88 21.28 -23.71
CA GLY A 668 -22.39 22.40 -22.89
C GLY A 668 -22.35 22.16 -21.36
N GLN A 669 -21.22 21.61 -20.88
CA GLN A 669 -20.65 21.55 -19.51
C GLN A 669 -21.16 20.42 -18.57
N ASP A 670 -20.35 19.45 -18.11
CA ASP A 670 -18.88 19.29 -18.18
C ASP A 670 -18.43 18.65 -19.50
N THR A 671 -17.72 19.40 -20.33
CA THR A 671 -17.10 18.83 -21.53
C THR A 671 -16.07 17.77 -21.11
N ARG A 672 -15.79 16.77 -21.97
CA ARG A 672 -14.61 15.89 -21.78
C ARG A 672 -13.33 16.70 -21.50
N SER A 673 -13.26 17.93 -21.99
CA SER A 673 -12.18 18.89 -21.73
C SER A 673 -12.17 19.41 -20.29
N ASP A 674 -13.32 19.60 -19.64
CA ASP A 674 -13.42 20.00 -18.23
C ASP A 674 -13.00 18.87 -17.29
N ILE A 675 -13.38 17.63 -17.61
CA ILE A 675 -12.90 16.44 -16.89
C ILE A 675 -11.38 16.29 -17.08
N ALA A 676 -10.89 16.44 -18.32
CA ALA A 676 -9.45 16.40 -18.62
C ALA A 676 -8.67 17.51 -17.89
N ALA A 677 -9.24 18.71 -17.76
CA ALA A 677 -8.62 19.81 -17.02
C ALA A 677 -8.51 19.49 -15.51
N ARG A 678 -9.58 18.96 -14.89
CA ARG A 678 -9.55 18.53 -13.48
C ARG A 678 -8.60 17.37 -13.25
N GLU A 679 -8.54 16.42 -14.17
CA GLU A 679 -7.60 15.30 -14.11
C GLU A 679 -6.16 15.80 -14.23
N TYR A 680 -5.88 16.68 -15.18
CA TYR A 680 -4.56 17.32 -15.31
C TYR A 680 -4.16 18.03 -14.01
N GLU A 681 -5.04 18.85 -13.41
CA GLU A 681 -4.76 19.49 -12.11
C GLU A 681 -4.40 18.49 -11.01
N ARG A 682 -4.98 17.29 -11.03
CA ARG A 682 -4.77 16.25 -10.02
C ARG A 682 -3.50 15.44 -10.21
N ILE A 683 -3.01 15.27 -11.45
CA ILE A 683 -1.94 14.31 -11.74
C ILE A 683 -0.88 14.79 -12.75
N TRP A 684 -0.83 16.08 -13.12
CA TRP A 684 0.09 16.60 -14.14
C TRP A 684 1.57 16.23 -13.90
N TRP A 685 2.00 16.09 -12.64
CA TRP A 685 3.37 15.72 -12.27
C TRP A 685 3.68 14.23 -12.50
N GLN A 686 2.65 13.41 -12.68
CA GLN A 686 2.76 11.97 -12.99
C GLN A 686 2.67 11.69 -14.49
N MET A 687 2.26 12.68 -15.29
CA MET A 687 2.15 12.57 -16.75
C MET A 687 3.53 12.78 -17.42
N VAL A 688 4.58 12.09 -16.97
CA VAL A 688 5.96 12.24 -17.47
C VAL A 688 6.61 10.87 -17.66
N PRO A 689 7.43 10.69 -18.70
CA PRO A 689 8.11 9.42 -18.91
C PRO A 689 9.20 9.23 -17.85
N ALA A 690 9.21 8.07 -17.19
CA ALA A 690 10.17 7.78 -16.12
C ALA A 690 11.63 7.80 -16.62
N SER A 691 11.85 7.45 -17.89
CA SER A 691 13.15 7.52 -18.57
C SER A 691 13.54 8.94 -19.00
N GLY A 692 12.62 9.89 -18.98
CA GLY A 692 12.77 11.20 -19.63
C GLY A 692 12.49 11.20 -21.13
N LYS A 693 12.31 10.03 -21.76
CA LYS A 693 12.08 9.88 -23.21
C LYS A 693 10.84 9.05 -23.51
N GLY A 694 10.14 9.37 -24.59
CA GLY A 694 9.01 8.57 -25.06
C GLY A 694 8.75 8.76 -26.55
N ARG A 695 7.78 8.04 -27.09
CA ARG A 695 7.28 8.26 -28.46
C ARG A 695 6.16 9.28 -28.48
N PHE A 696 5.96 9.92 -29.63
CA PHE A 696 4.81 10.79 -29.85
C PHE A 696 4.18 10.52 -31.22
N VAL A 697 2.91 10.87 -31.34
CA VAL A 697 2.19 10.96 -32.62
C VAL A 697 1.42 12.28 -32.66
N LEU A 698 1.41 12.92 -33.83
CA LEU A 698 0.61 14.10 -34.13
C LEU A 698 -0.43 13.72 -35.18
N GLN A 699 -1.71 13.87 -34.85
CA GLN A 699 -2.81 13.50 -35.74
C GLN A 699 -3.71 14.70 -36.04
N ALA A 700 -4.24 14.80 -37.26
CA ALA A 700 -5.37 15.68 -37.57
C ALA A 700 -6.68 14.96 -37.27
N HIS A 701 -7.55 15.56 -36.48
CA HIS A 701 -8.87 15.04 -36.11
C HIS A 701 -9.98 15.86 -36.77
N TRP A 702 -10.62 15.29 -37.77
CA TRP A 702 -11.79 15.84 -38.46
C TRP A 702 -13.08 15.39 -37.79
N ARG A 703 -14.01 16.33 -37.56
CA ARG A 703 -15.30 16.07 -36.91
C ARG A 703 -16.46 16.53 -37.79
N GLY A 704 -17.60 15.84 -37.69
CA GLY A 704 -18.84 16.26 -38.31
C GLY A 704 -19.10 15.68 -39.71
N LEU A 705 -18.33 14.68 -40.12
CA LEU A 705 -18.38 14.13 -41.48
C LEU A 705 -19.63 13.26 -41.70
N SER A 706 -20.20 13.33 -42.90
CA SER A 706 -21.09 12.31 -43.43
C SER A 706 -20.31 11.07 -43.89
N GLU A 707 -21.01 9.97 -44.09
CA GLU A 707 -20.41 8.71 -44.55
C GLU A 707 -19.66 8.86 -45.89
N GLU A 708 -20.21 9.60 -46.85
CA GLU A 708 -19.55 9.86 -48.14
C GLU A 708 -18.31 10.76 -47.98
N GLU A 709 -18.36 11.76 -47.09
CA GLU A 709 -17.22 12.63 -46.80
C GLU A 709 -16.06 11.90 -46.10
N THR A 710 -16.32 10.75 -45.46
CA THR A 710 -15.23 9.92 -44.90
C THR A 710 -14.29 9.36 -45.97
N LYS A 711 -14.71 9.35 -47.24
CA LYS A 711 -13.89 8.88 -48.37
C LYS A 711 -12.93 9.96 -48.89
N LEU A 712 -13.13 11.22 -48.52
CA LEU A 712 -12.30 12.33 -48.96
C LEU A 712 -10.88 12.28 -48.36
N SER A 713 -9.90 12.74 -49.14
CA SER A 713 -8.52 12.94 -48.71
C SER A 713 -8.39 14.13 -47.75
N HIS A 714 -7.24 14.24 -47.08
CA HIS A 714 -6.97 15.37 -46.18
C HIS A 714 -7.06 16.73 -46.91
N GLU A 715 -6.51 16.82 -48.13
CA GLU A 715 -6.52 18.04 -48.94
C GLU A 715 -7.92 18.44 -49.42
N GLU A 716 -8.77 17.45 -49.71
CA GLU A 716 -10.17 17.70 -50.09
C GLU A 716 -10.99 18.15 -48.88
N LEU A 717 -10.80 17.53 -47.72
CA LEU A 717 -11.45 17.96 -46.47
C LEU A 717 -11.05 19.38 -46.08
N LEU A 718 -9.80 19.79 -46.34
CA LEU A 718 -9.38 21.17 -46.14
C LEU A 718 -10.15 22.17 -46.99
N LYS A 719 -10.84 21.79 -48.07
CA LYS A 719 -11.69 22.70 -48.87
C LYS A 719 -13.11 22.83 -48.31
N THR A 720 -13.44 22.09 -47.26
CA THR A 720 -14.74 22.12 -46.58
C THR A 720 -14.75 23.09 -45.40
N ASP A 721 -15.92 23.28 -44.81
CA ASP A 721 -16.14 24.08 -43.58
C ASP A 721 -16.18 23.22 -42.30
N HIS A 722 -15.77 21.95 -42.37
CA HIS A 722 -15.75 21.06 -41.21
C HIS A 722 -14.68 21.47 -40.19
N SER A 723 -14.93 21.15 -38.92
CA SER A 723 -13.98 21.42 -37.85
C SER A 723 -12.85 20.37 -37.86
N VAL A 724 -11.62 20.86 -37.82
CA VAL A 724 -10.40 20.07 -37.64
C VAL A 724 -9.53 20.67 -36.56
N HIS A 725 -8.88 19.82 -35.78
CA HIS A 725 -7.85 20.21 -34.83
C HIS A 725 -6.72 19.17 -34.83
N CYS A 726 -5.56 19.54 -34.27
CA CYS A 726 -4.44 18.63 -34.15
C CYS A 726 -4.34 18.04 -32.75
N ASP A 727 -3.76 16.86 -32.70
CA ASP A 727 -3.99 15.94 -31.61
C ASP A 727 -2.64 15.30 -31.27
N LEU A 728 -1.87 15.98 -30.41
CA LEU A 728 -0.52 15.58 -30.01
C LEU A 728 -0.59 14.60 -28.83
N ARG A 729 -0.09 13.39 -29.01
CA ARG A 729 -0.08 12.35 -27.97
C ARG A 729 1.34 11.92 -27.70
N LEU A 730 1.68 11.79 -26.43
CA LEU A 730 3.03 11.50 -25.96
C LEU A 730 2.99 10.35 -24.95
N GLU A 731 3.89 9.40 -25.14
CA GLU A 731 4.05 8.19 -24.32
C GLU A 731 4.53 8.54 -22.91
N ILE A 732 3.82 8.06 -21.88
CA ILE A 732 4.28 8.10 -20.48
C ILE A 732 5.03 6.82 -20.18
N ASP A 733 4.40 5.69 -20.48
CA ASP A 733 4.91 4.34 -20.27
C ASP A 733 4.28 3.38 -21.30
N LYS A 734 4.48 2.07 -21.12
CA LYS A 734 4.03 1.03 -22.04
C LYS A 734 2.50 0.90 -22.15
N SER A 735 1.71 1.54 -21.28
CA SER A 735 0.24 1.44 -21.29
C SER A 735 -0.47 2.78 -21.36
N ARG A 736 0.18 3.89 -21.00
CA ARG A 736 -0.45 5.22 -20.87
C ARG A 736 0.17 6.26 -21.79
N LEU A 737 -0.70 7.08 -22.39
CA LEU A 737 -0.34 8.32 -23.07
C LEU A 737 -0.93 9.53 -22.34
N TRP A 738 -0.23 10.66 -22.39
CA TRP A 738 -0.86 11.97 -22.19
C TRP A 738 -1.05 12.65 -23.55
N GLY A 739 -2.08 13.50 -23.64
CA GLY A 739 -2.42 14.15 -24.91
C GLY A 739 -2.74 15.63 -24.74
N PHE A 740 -2.51 16.37 -25.81
CA PHE A 740 -2.82 17.79 -25.93
C PHE A 740 -3.48 18.07 -27.29
N THR A 741 -4.67 18.66 -27.23
CA THR A 741 -5.43 19.14 -28.38
C THR A 741 -4.91 20.52 -28.77
N ILE A 742 -4.60 20.73 -30.04
CA ILE A 742 -4.09 21.97 -30.61
C ILE A 742 -5.16 22.53 -31.55
N PHE A 743 -5.71 23.69 -31.21
CA PHE A 743 -6.73 24.35 -32.01
C PHE A 743 -6.06 25.13 -33.14
N GLU A 744 -6.10 24.54 -34.33
CA GLU A 744 -5.49 25.08 -35.55
C GLU A 744 -6.25 26.28 -36.15
N GLY A 745 -7.48 26.55 -35.69
CA GLY A 745 -8.33 27.61 -36.25
C GLY A 745 -9.18 27.10 -37.41
N SER A 746 -9.54 27.99 -38.34
CA SER A 746 -10.40 27.62 -39.48
C SER A 746 -9.62 26.84 -40.54
N THR A 747 -10.31 26.10 -41.42
CA THR A 747 -9.66 25.44 -42.57
C THR A 747 -8.93 26.44 -43.46
N LYS A 748 -9.40 27.69 -43.53
CA LYS A 748 -8.70 28.81 -44.19
C LYS A 748 -7.37 29.14 -43.51
N ASP A 749 -7.34 29.24 -42.18
CA ASP A 749 -6.10 29.50 -41.43
C ASP A 749 -5.06 28.39 -41.67
N ILE A 750 -5.50 27.13 -41.77
CA ILE A 750 -4.63 25.98 -42.05
C ILE A 750 -4.06 26.07 -43.47
N ARG A 751 -4.88 26.38 -44.48
CA ARG A 751 -4.41 26.57 -45.87
C ARG A 751 -3.42 27.73 -45.99
N GLU A 752 -3.69 28.85 -45.35
CA GLU A 752 -2.88 30.08 -45.49
C GLU A 752 -1.64 30.07 -44.58
N LYS A 753 -1.81 29.82 -43.28
CA LYS A 753 -0.73 29.91 -42.28
C LYS A 753 -0.01 28.57 -42.08
N GLY A 754 -0.73 27.46 -42.25
CA GLY A 754 -0.19 26.09 -42.20
C GLY A 754 0.28 25.58 -43.55
N ARG A 755 0.18 26.38 -44.62
CA ARG A 755 0.63 26.04 -45.98
C ARG A 755 -0.01 24.76 -46.55
N GLY A 756 -1.26 24.48 -46.16
CA GLY A 756 -1.96 23.25 -46.55
C GLY A 756 -1.70 22.06 -45.64
N GLU A 757 -0.83 22.20 -44.63
CA GLU A 757 -0.64 21.26 -43.53
C GLU A 757 -1.06 21.90 -42.20
N ALA A 758 -0.92 21.20 -41.07
CA ALA A 758 -1.22 21.75 -39.75
C ALA A 758 -0.32 22.95 -39.42
N ARG A 759 -0.90 24.03 -38.84
CA ARG A 759 -0.15 25.26 -38.53
C ARG A 759 0.92 25.02 -37.48
N ILE A 760 0.74 24.09 -36.54
CA ILE A 760 1.79 23.77 -35.56
C ILE A 760 3.13 23.37 -36.22
N LEU A 761 3.09 22.77 -37.42
CA LEU A 761 4.28 22.39 -38.18
C LEU A 761 5.07 23.61 -38.69
N HIS A 762 4.37 24.73 -38.94
CA HIS A 762 4.92 25.96 -39.49
C HIS A 762 4.78 27.19 -38.55
N LEU A 763 4.50 26.95 -37.27
CA LEU A 763 4.23 28.00 -36.29
C LEU A 763 5.50 28.84 -36.02
N PRO A 764 5.51 30.16 -36.32
CA PRO A 764 6.66 31.01 -36.05
C PRO A 764 6.79 31.30 -34.54
N PRO A 765 7.99 31.64 -34.03
CA PRO A 765 8.20 31.89 -32.60
C PRO A 765 7.40 33.02 -31.98
N THR A 766 6.89 33.94 -32.80
CA THR A 766 6.06 35.07 -32.38
C THR A 766 4.58 34.72 -32.25
N ASP A 767 4.17 33.52 -32.63
CA ASP A 767 2.76 33.06 -32.61
C ASP A 767 2.57 31.89 -31.64
N SER A 768 1.33 31.66 -31.23
CA SER A 768 0.95 30.55 -30.35
C SER A 768 -0.44 30.02 -30.72
N LEU A 769 -0.66 28.74 -30.48
CA LEU A 769 -1.96 28.10 -30.72
C LEU A 769 -2.61 27.76 -29.38
N GLN A 770 -3.91 28.01 -29.26
CA GLN A 770 -4.66 27.57 -28.09
C GLN A 770 -4.79 26.05 -28.09
N GLY A 771 -4.94 25.46 -26.91
CA GLY A 771 -5.12 24.03 -26.77
C GLY A 771 -5.74 23.60 -25.46
N ALA A 772 -5.93 22.29 -25.33
CA ALA A 772 -6.52 21.67 -24.15
C ALA A 772 -5.97 20.27 -23.92
N PHE A 773 -5.70 19.92 -22.65
CA PHE A 773 -5.28 18.56 -22.29
C PHE A 773 -6.39 17.55 -22.56
N LYS A 774 -5.98 16.33 -22.90
CA LYS A 774 -6.86 15.18 -23.03
C LYS A 774 -6.80 14.31 -21.77
N LEU A 775 -7.86 13.52 -21.57
CA LEU A 775 -7.81 12.38 -20.64
C LEU A 775 -6.69 11.43 -21.08
N GLN A 776 -6.16 10.64 -20.13
CA GLN A 776 -5.17 9.62 -20.48
C GLN A 776 -5.74 8.66 -21.52
N GLN A 777 -4.95 8.36 -22.54
CA GLN A 777 -5.37 7.55 -23.68
C GLN A 777 -4.59 6.23 -23.71
N PRO A 778 -5.19 5.15 -24.25
CA PRO A 778 -4.49 3.89 -24.38
C PRO A 778 -3.35 4.01 -25.39
N HIS A 779 -2.29 3.25 -25.14
CA HIS A 779 -1.05 3.22 -25.92
C HIS A 779 -1.24 2.97 -27.43
N ALA A 780 -2.29 2.23 -27.81
CA ALA A 780 -2.63 1.96 -29.21
C ALA A 780 -2.79 3.21 -30.08
N TRP A 781 -3.14 4.37 -29.50
CA TRP A 781 -3.24 5.62 -30.24
C TRP A 781 -1.94 6.10 -30.88
N LEU A 782 -0.77 5.60 -30.45
CA LEU A 782 0.52 5.93 -31.08
C LEU A 782 0.65 5.39 -32.51
N THR A 783 -0.09 4.34 -32.86
CA THR A 783 -0.01 3.67 -34.17
C THR A 783 -1.36 3.69 -34.91
N ILE A 784 -2.38 4.31 -34.33
CA ILE A 784 -3.65 4.54 -35.03
C ILE A 784 -3.38 5.51 -36.18
N ALA A 785 -3.91 5.18 -37.35
CA ALA A 785 -3.76 5.96 -38.57
C ALA A 785 -2.32 6.07 -39.13
N ASP A 786 -1.43 5.14 -38.75
CA ASP A 786 -0.04 5.08 -39.24
C ASP A 786 0.03 4.68 -40.72
N GLU A 787 -0.71 3.63 -41.12
CA GLU A 787 -0.76 3.16 -42.52
C GLU A 787 -1.91 3.78 -43.31
N GLU A 788 -3.11 3.84 -42.73
CA GLU A 788 -4.32 4.38 -43.39
C GLU A 788 -5.15 5.24 -42.44
N PRO A 789 -5.85 6.28 -42.93
CA PRO A 789 -6.67 7.15 -42.09
C PRO A 789 -7.74 6.39 -41.29
N HIS A 790 -7.78 6.60 -39.98
CA HIS A 790 -8.76 5.93 -39.12
C HIS A 790 -10.12 6.65 -39.15
N ILE A 791 -11.20 5.91 -39.43
CA ILE A 791 -12.57 6.42 -39.43
C ILE A 791 -13.32 5.90 -38.20
N SER A 792 -13.92 6.81 -37.45
CA SER A 792 -14.79 6.48 -36.32
C SER A 792 -16.25 6.75 -36.67
N ALA A 793 -17.09 5.73 -36.53
CA ALA A 793 -18.53 5.80 -36.75
C ALA A 793 -19.23 6.70 -35.71
N PRO A 794 -20.44 7.21 -35.98
CA PRO A 794 -21.22 7.98 -35.01
C PRO A 794 -21.36 7.26 -33.67
N GLY A 795 -21.15 7.97 -32.57
CA GLY A 795 -21.09 7.43 -31.21
C GLY A 795 -19.76 6.74 -30.83
N GLY A 796 -18.87 6.55 -31.80
CA GLY A 796 -17.49 6.10 -31.61
C GLY A 796 -16.53 7.17 -31.06
N VAL A 797 -15.24 6.81 -30.98
CA VAL A 797 -14.23 7.66 -30.36
C VAL A 797 -13.93 8.89 -31.23
N GLY A 798 -14.22 10.08 -30.69
CA GLY A 798 -13.95 11.36 -31.35
C GLY A 798 -15.03 11.78 -32.35
N SER A 799 -16.04 10.95 -32.57
CA SER A 799 -17.21 11.26 -33.39
C SER A 799 -18.32 11.89 -32.55
N THR A 800 -19.35 12.42 -33.21
CA THR A 800 -20.58 12.85 -32.51
C THR A 800 -21.56 11.70 -32.52
N SER A 801 -22.66 11.79 -31.75
CA SER A 801 -23.71 10.77 -31.76
C SER A 801 -24.33 10.51 -33.14
N GLN A 802 -24.19 11.45 -34.09
CA GLN A 802 -24.83 11.38 -35.41
C GLN A 802 -23.88 11.52 -36.61
N LYS A 803 -22.62 11.90 -36.41
CA LYS A 803 -21.65 12.19 -37.48
C LYS A 803 -20.32 11.50 -37.24
N PHE A 804 -19.69 11.05 -38.31
CA PHE A 804 -18.40 10.39 -38.31
C PHE A 804 -17.26 11.34 -37.93
N SER A 805 -16.13 10.77 -37.52
CA SER A 805 -14.85 11.48 -37.43
C SER A 805 -13.77 10.72 -38.18
N LYS A 806 -12.74 11.44 -38.63
CA LYS A 806 -11.61 10.85 -39.35
C LYS A 806 -10.29 11.38 -38.81
N PHE A 807 -9.31 10.49 -38.67
CA PHE A 807 -7.98 10.80 -38.15
C PHE A 807 -6.92 10.53 -39.22
N PHE A 808 -6.00 11.47 -39.40
CA PHE A 808 -4.82 11.31 -40.24
C PHE A 808 -3.58 11.48 -39.38
N GLN A 809 -2.63 10.55 -39.44
CA GLN A 809 -1.30 10.79 -38.86
C GLN A 809 -0.56 11.82 -39.71
N LEU A 810 -0.13 12.90 -39.07
CA LEU A 810 0.63 13.97 -39.71
C LEU A 810 2.14 13.80 -39.52
N ASP A 811 2.54 13.33 -38.34
CA ASP A 811 3.93 13.06 -37.99
C ASP A 811 3.99 12.13 -36.76
N ALA A 812 5.11 11.42 -36.59
CA ALA A 812 5.40 10.57 -35.44
C ALA A 812 6.90 10.54 -35.17
N GLY A 813 7.30 10.23 -33.94
CA GLY A 813 8.70 10.16 -33.59
C GLY A 813 8.95 9.94 -32.11
N THR A 814 10.09 10.41 -31.63
CA THR A 814 10.45 10.41 -30.21
C THR A 814 10.43 11.81 -29.62
N TYR A 815 10.33 11.90 -28.29
CA TYR A 815 10.43 13.16 -27.57
C TYR A 815 11.26 13.01 -26.31
N GLU A 816 11.86 14.12 -25.91
CA GLU A 816 12.60 14.28 -24.66
C GLU A 816 11.86 15.27 -23.75
N PHE A 817 11.66 14.86 -22.50
CA PHE A 817 11.02 15.68 -21.47
C PHE A 817 12.08 16.53 -20.74
N SER A 818 11.77 17.80 -20.48
CA SER A 818 12.63 18.69 -19.69
C SER A 818 12.03 19.01 -18.31
N PHE A 819 10.96 19.81 -18.27
CA PHE A 819 10.34 20.19 -17.00
C PHE A 819 8.82 20.28 -17.09
N ALA A 820 8.16 20.18 -15.93
CA ALA A 820 6.75 20.52 -15.77
C ALA A 820 6.48 21.17 -14.42
N ARG A 821 5.57 22.15 -14.42
CA ARG A 821 4.92 22.79 -13.27
C ARG A 821 3.42 22.91 -13.55
N GLN A 822 2.62 23.29 -12.55
CA GLN A 822 1.15 23.32 -12.68
C GLN A 822 0.65 24.11 -13.90
N HIS A 823 1.37 25.19 -14.28
CA HIS A 823 0.98 26.08 -15.37
C HIS A 823 1.99 26.13 -16.53
N GLY A 824 2.89 25.15 -16.65
CA GLY A 824 3.88 25.15 -17.73
C GLY A 824 4.61 23.82 -17.91
N ARG A 825 4.90 23.45 -19.16
CA ARG A 825 5.64 22.23 -19.50
C ARG A 825 6.49 22.44 -20.76
N GLU A 826 7.62 21.75 -20.80
CA GLU A 826 8.56 21.75 -21.93
C GLU A 826 8.88 20.33 -22.38
N VAL A 827 8.81 20.14 -23.71
CA VAL A 827 9.25 18.92 -24.38
C VAL A 827 10.02 19.26 -25.66
N PHE A 828 10.90 18.36 -26.07
CA PHE A 828 11.65 18.43 -27.33
C PHE A 828 11.17 17.30 -28.24
N LEU A 829 10.65 17.64 -29.41
CA LEU A 829 10.11 16.67 -30.37
C LEU A 829 11.16 16.32 -31.43
N HIS A 830 11.18 15.06 -31.84
CA HIS A 830 12.06 14.50 -32.86
C HIS A 830 11.24 13.65 -33.85
N GLY A 831 10.33 14.28 -34.58
CA GLY A 831 9.60 13.68 -35.70
C GLY A 831 10.28 13.93 -37.04
N GLU A 832 9.64 13.56 -38.14
CA GLU A 832 10.12 13.89 -39.47
C GLU A 832 9.84 15.37 -39.80
N LYS A 833 8.65 15.84 -39.45
CA LYS A 833 8.13 17.19 -39.74
C LYS A 833 8.23 18.15 -38.56
N ILE A 834 7.80 17.74 -37.36
CA ILE A 834 7.87 18.54 -36.13
C ILE A 834 9.12 18.21 -35.32
N LYS A 835 9.98 19.22 -35.14
CA LYS A 835 11.27 19.09 -34.47
C LYS A 835 11.54 20.24 -33.50
N GLY A 836 12.29 19.95 -32.44
CA GLY A 836 12.80 20.95 -31.50
C GLY A 836 11.85 21.25 -30.35
N ARG A 837 12.16 22.34 -29.66
CA ARG A 837 11.56 22.75 -28.38
C ARG A 837 10.12 23.23 -28.54
N VAL A 838 9.24 22.72 -27.69
CA VAL A 838 7.83 23.09 -27.60
C VAL A 838 7.48 23.43 -26.15
N LEU A 839 6.79 24.56 -25.97
CA LEU A 839 6.34 25.04 -24.67
C LEU A 839 4.81 25.03 -24.60
N LEU A 840 4.28 24.39 -23.56
CA LEU A 840 2.86 24.44 -23.20
C LEU A 840 2.72 25.33 -21.97
N GLN A 841 1.91 26.38 -22.03
CA GLN A 841 1.79 27.38 -20.97
C GLN A 841 0.33 27.75 -20.70
N TYR A 842 -0.02 27.95 -19.42
CA TYR A 842 -1.36 28.39 -19.03
C TYR A 842 -1.37 29.91 -18.80
N MET A 843 -1.78 30.66 -19.83
CA MET A 843 -1.63 32.12 -19.90
C MET A 843 -2.99 32.84 -19.83
N PRO A 844 -3.02 34.10 -19.34
CA PRO A 844 -4.21 34.95 -19.42
C PRO A 844 -4.63 35.21 -20.87
N ALA A 845 -5.94 35.19 -21.13
CA ALA A 845 -6.56 35.58 -22.40
C ALA A 845 -7.67 36.62 -22.14
N SER A 846 -8.28 37.14 -23.22
CA SER A 846 -9.39 38.09 -23.13
C SER A 846 -10.57 37.57 -22.29
N GLU A 847 -10.81 36.25 -22.32
CA GLU A 847 -11.79 35.55 -21.50
C GLU A 847 -11.11 34.47 -20.64
N GLY A 848 -10.61 34.84 -19.46
CA GLY A 848 -10.06 33.89 -18.49
C GLY A 848 -8.61 33.49 -18.77
N ARG A 849 -8.28 32.20 -18.60
CA ARG A 849 -6.96 31.63 -18.86
C ARG A 849 -7.09 30.43 -19.78
N VAL A 850 -6.19 30.31 -20.73
CA VAL A 850 -6.17 29.25 -21.73
C VAL A 850 -4.80 28.60 -21.79
N TRP A 851 -4.76 27.32 -22.14
CA TRP A 851 -3.51 26.67 -22.47
C TRP A 851 -3.11 27.05 -23.89
N VAL A 852 -1.85 27.39 -24.07
CA VAL A 852 -1.25 27.66 -25.38
C VAL A 852 -0.04 26.78 -25.60
N ILE A 853 0.20 26.43 -26.85
CA ILE A 853 1.41 25.78 -27.34
C ILE A 853 2.19 26.76 -28.23
N SER A 854 3.49 26.87 -28.01
CA SER A 854 4.37 27.77 -28.75
C SER A 854 5.73 27.13 -29.03
N ARG A 855 6.44 27.67 -30.02
CA ARG A 855 7.79 27.22 -30.42
C ARG A 855 8.79 28.36 -30.19
N PRO A 856 9.50 28.39 -29.05
CA PRO A 856 10.42 29.49 -28.77
C PRO A 856 11.57 29.54 -29.78
N GLU A 857 12.10 30.74 -30.03
CA GLU A 857 13.27 30.96 -30.91
C GLU A 857 14.52 30.28 -30.33
N SER A 858 14.74 30.43 -29.01
CA SER A 858 15.81 29.71 -28.31
C SER A 858 15.46 28.24 -28.10
N GLN A 859 16.36 27.37 -28.56
CA GLN A 859 16.32 25.93 -28.32
C GLN A 859 17.03 25.53 -27.01
N GLU A 860 17.54 26.49 -26.24
CA GLU A 860 18.14 26.22 -24.94
C GLU A 860 17.08 25.74 -23.93
N PRO A 861 17.31 24.63 -23.22
CA PRO A 861 16.36 24.10 -22.24
C PRO A 861 16.09 25.09 -21.10
N TYR A 862 14.86 25.08 -20.58
CA TYR A 862 14.54 25.88 -19.40
C TYR A 862 15.40 25.49 -18.20
N THR A 863 15.71 24.20 -18.07
CA THR A 863 16.49 23.65 -16.96
C THR A 863 17.98 23.99 -17.03
N ALA A 864 18.48 24.38 -18.21
CA ALA A 864 19.84 24.89 -18.37
C ALA A 864 19.96 26.39 -18.04
N SER A 865 18.89 27.16 -18.32
CA SER A 865 18.86 28.62 -18.13
C SER A 865 18.39 29.06 -16.73
N HIS A 866 17.77 28.16 -15.96
CA HIS A 866 17.21 28.47 -14.63
C HIS A 866 17.79 27.54 -13.56
N LYS A 867 18.19 28.12 -12.42
CA LYS A 867 18.62 27.34 -11.26
C LYS A 867 17.43 26.73 -10.54
N LEU A 868 17.52 25.44 -10.21
CA LEU A 868 16.46 24.69 -9.54
C LEU A 868 15.98 25.38 -8.25
N GLU A 869 16.89 25.88 -7.43
CA GLU A 869 16.59 26.51 -6.15
C GLU A 869 15.73 27.77 -6.32
N ALA A 870 16.06 28.61 -7.31
CA ALA A 870 15.32 29.83 -7.60
C ALA A 870 13.89 29.52 -8.09
N VAL A 871 13.74 28.45 -8.88
CA VAL A 871 12.42 27.99 -9.34
C VAL A 871 11.59 27.45 -8.16
N ILE A 872 12.19 26.72 -7.23
CA ILE A 872 11.51 26.24 -6.01
C ILE A 872 11.02 27.42 -5.15
N GLU A 873 11.84 28.47 -4.99
CA GLU A 873 11.44 29.69 -4.28
C GLU A 873 10.26 30.41 -4.95
N GLU A 874 10.32 30.59 -6.29
CA GLU A 874 9.22 31.17 -7.07
C GLU A 874 7.91 30.37 -6.89
N LEU A 875 7.99 29.04 -6.93
CA LEU A 875 6.82 28.17 -6.77
C LEU A 875 6.24 28.24 -5.36
N LYS A 876 7.10 28.38 -4.35
CA LYS A 876 6.71 28.57 -2.94
C LYS A 876 5.96 29.89 -2.73
N GLU A 877 6.35 30.97 -3.41
CA GLU A 877 5.59 32.23 -3.41
C GLU A 877 4.24 32.09 -4.10
N LYS A 878 4.19 31.30 -5.18
CA LYS A 878 2.99 31.05 -5.98
C LYS A 878 2.06 29.97 -5.40
N GLY A 879 2.44 29.34 -4.29
CA GLY A 879 1.66 28.30 -3.62
C GLY A 879 1.51 27.00 -4.43
N GLN A 880 2.48 26.69 -5.29
CA GLN A 880 2.53 25.42 -6.02
C GLN A 880 3.37 24.40 -5.23
N ASP A 881 2.88 23.17 -5.11
CA ASP A 881 3.42 22.15 -4.21
C ASP A 881 4.34 21.12 -4.90
N LYS A 882 4.36 21.10 -6.23
CA LYS A 882 5.12 20.14 -7.05
C LYS A 882 5.92 20.85 -8.14
N LEU A 883 7.09 20.28 -8.44
CA LEU A 883 7.91 20.59 -9.61
C LEU A 883 8.42 19.27 -10.19
N VAL A 884 8.34 19.07 -11.51
CA VAL A 884 9.04 17.99 -12.19
C VAL A 884 10.21 18.58 -12.95
N TRP A 885 11.41 18.08 -12.68
CA TRP A 885 12.65 18.66 -13.17
C TRP A 885 13.57 17.57 -13.73
N SER A 886 14.08 17.78 -14.94
CA SER A 886 15.17 16.99 -15.50
C SER A 886 16.42 17.83 -15.68
N ASP A 887 17.57 17.32 -15.24
CA ASP A 887 18.83 18.07 -15.26
C ASP A 887 19.22 18.40 -16.70
N ASN A 888 19.01 17.48 -17.63
CA ASN A 888 19.04 17.71 -19.09
C ASN A 888 17.78 17.10 -19.76
N PRO A 889 17.29 17.67 -20.88
CA PRO A 889 16.19 17.05 -21.62
C PRO A 889 16.48 15.58 -21.95
N GLY A 890 15.52 14.71 -21.66
CA GLY A 890 15.64 13.29 -21.96
C GLY A 890 16.33 12.45 -20.88
N GLU A 891 16.84 13.07 -19.81
CA GLU A 891 17.26 12.34 -18.61
C GLU A 891 16.07 12.03 -17.69
N PRO A 892 16.17 11.02 -16.80
CA PRO A 892 15.11 10.66 -15.86
C PRO A 892 14.66 11.85 -14.99
N PRO A 893 13.41 12.32 -15.12
CA PRO A 893 12.94 13.49 -14.40
C PRO A 893 12.67 13.17 -12.92
N LYS A 894 12.99 14.13 -12.05
CA LYS A 894 12.73 14.07 -10.60
C LYS A 894 11.45 14.82 -10.27
N VAL A 895 10.56 14.18 -9.50
CA VAL A 895 9.39 14.84 -8.93
C VAL A 895 9.75 15.39 -7.56
N LEU A 896 9.81 16.72 -7.46
CA LEU A 896 10.20 17.46 -6.27
C LEU A 896 8.97 18.02 -5.57
N ASN A 897 8.95 17.92 -4.23
CA ASN A 897 7.97 18.60 -3.39
C ASN A 897 8.50 19.97 -3.01
N VAL A 898 7.71 21.02 -3.24
CA VAL A 898 8.06 22.39 -2.81
C VAL A 898 7.64 22.52 -1.33
N PRO A 899 8.57 22.77 -0.38
CA PRO A 899 8.25 22.83 1.04
C PRO A 899 7.28 23.97 1.37
N ASP A 900 6.25 23.68 2.17
CA ASP A 900 5.20 24.63 2.57
C ASP A 900 5.80 25.95 3.11
N SER A 901 5.53 27.07 2.44
CA SER A 901 5.53 28.39 3.08
C SER A 901 4.23 28.50 3.89
N LEU A 902 4.34 28.34 5.21
CA LEU A 902 3.31 28.77 6.15
C LEU A 902 3.16 30.31 6.09
N LEU A 903 2.33 30.81 5.17
CA LEU A 903 1.78 32.17 5.25
C LEU A 903 0.55 32.13 6.15
N ASN A 904 0.71 32.53 7.41
CA ASN A 904 -0.40 32.84 8.33
C ASN A 904 -1.26 33.96 7.71
N LYS A 905 -2.48 33.65 7.26
CA LYS A 905 -3.50 34.66 6.95
C LYS A 905 -4.57 34.65 8.04
N GLU A 906 -4.60 35.71 8.85
CA GLU A 906 -5.67 35.98 9.82
C GLU A 906 -6.88 36.61 9.09
N ILE A 907 -8.03 35.96 9.14
CA ILE A 907 -9.29 36.43 8.55
C ILE A 907 -10.04 37.26 9.60
N TYR A 908 -10.32 38.53 9.31
CA TYR A 908 -11.14 39.40 10.16
C TYR A 908 -12.48 39.68 9.48
N ALA A 909 -13.55 39.01 9.91
CA ALA A 909 -14.92 39.39 9.56
C ALA A 909 -15.46 40.41 10.60
N ASP A 910 -16.34 41.31 10.16
CA ASP A 910 -16.97 42.32 11.02
C ASP A 910 -18.07 41.67 11.89
N ILE A 911 -17.65 41.10 13.01
CA ILE A 911 -18.46 40.22 13.86
C ILE A 911 -19.01 41.06 15.01
N THR A 912 -20.26 41.53 14.94
CA THR A 912 -20.83 42.39 15.99
C THR A 912 -21.71 41.61 16.98
N ILE A 913 -21.51 41.86 18.29
CA ILE A 913 -22.45 41.45 19.35
C ILE A 913 -23.71 42.33 19.24
N PHE A 914 -24.88 41.73 18.99
CA PHE A 914 -26.16 42.45 18.84
C PHE A 914 -27.06 42.35 20.09
N LYS A 915 -26.75 41.46 21.05
CA LYS A 915 -27.48 41.39 22.33
C LYS A 915 -26.55 41.04 23.48
N ARG A 916 -26.69 41.76 24.60
CA ARG A 916 -26.08 41.48 25.89
C ARG A 916 -27.18 41.48 26.95
N ASP A 917 -27.19 40.49 27.84
CA ASP A 917 -28.09 40.42 28.99
C ASP A 917 -27.23 40.43 30.25
N ALA A 918 -27.29 41.54 30.99
CA ALA A 918 -26.37 41.79 32.09
C ALA A 918 -26.63 40.87 33.30
N GLU A 919 -27.89 40.55 33.56
CA GLU A 919 -28.31 39.68 34.67
C GLU A 919 -27.97 38.21 34.39
N LYS A 920 -28.17 37.76 33.14
CA LYS A 920 -27.94 36.35 32.74
C LYS A 920 -26.57 36.07 32.15
N ARG A 921 -25.72 37.09 32.05
CA ARG A 921 -24.40 37.06 31.40
C ARG A 921 -24.40 36.52 29.97
N LEU A 922 -25.49 36.75 29.23
CA LEU A 922 -25.64 36.26 27.86
C LEU A 922 -25.08 37.25 26.84
N VAL A 923 -24.35 36.73 25.87
CA VAL A 923 -23.79 37.47 24.74
C VAL A 923 -24.19 36.78 23.45
N CYS A 924 -24.89 37.49 22.57
CA CYS A 924 -25.27 37.00 21.25
C CYS A 924 -24.73 37.92 20.15
N GLY A 925 -24.20 37.31 19.10
CA GLY A 925 -23.48 37.99 18.03
C GLY A 925 -23.50 37.23 16.72
N VAL A 926 -23.31 37.96 15.63
CA VAL A 926 -23.10 37.40 14.28
C VAL A 926 -21.68 36.87 14.23
N ILE A 927 -21.46 35.62 13.79
CA ILE A 927 -20.13 35.01 13.64
C ILE A 927 -19.59 35.14 12.22
N SER A 928 -20.47 34.99 11.23
CA SER A 928 -20.15 35.27 9.83
C SER A 928 -21.43 35.56 9.07
N LYS A 929 -21.34 36.40 8.04
CA LYS A 929 -22.46 36.82 7.18
C LYS A 929 -22.08 36.64 5.71
N PRO A 930 -23.04 36.33 4.81
CA PRO A 930 -22.78 36.12 3.40
C PRO A 930 -22.65 37.45 2.66
N GLU A 931 -21.68 38.25 3.08
CA GLU A 931 -21.31 39.53 2.48
C GLU A 931 -19.80 39.58 2.33
N LYS A 932 -19.35 40.58 1.58
CA LYS A 932 -17.94 40.91 1.45
C LYS A 932 -17.38 41.24 2.84
N ASP A 933 -16.38 40.51 3.29
CA ASP A 933 -15.73 40.77 4.57
C ASP A 933 -14.90 42.08 4.51
N LEU A 934 -14.31 42.48 5.64
CA LEU A 934 -13.50 43.70 5.75
C LEU A 934 -12.22 43.67 4.87
N GLN A 935 -11.89 42.51 4.30
CA GLN A 935 -10.72 42.26 3.47
C GLN A 935 -11.09 42.12 1.97
N GLY A 936 -12.37 42.29 1.63
CA GLY A 936 -12.84 42.28 0.26
C GLY A 936 -13.24 40.89 -0.27
N ASP A 937 -13.33 39.88 0.59
CA ASP A 937 -13.66 38.50 0.20
C ASP A 937 -15.15 38.19 0.37
N ASN A 938 -15.79 37.67 -0.68
CA ASN A 938 -17.19 37.23 -0.61
C ASN A 938 -17.28 35.84 0.02
N LEU A 939 -17.78 35.74 1.25
CA LEU A 939 -18.11 34.44 1.86
C LEU A 939 -19.49 33.98 1.38
N THR A 940 -19.61 32.77 0.84
CA THR A 940 -20.92 32.23 0.41
C THR A 940 -21.71 31.63 1.58
N PRO A 941 -23.06 31.54 1.50
CA PRO A 941 -23.87 30.85 2.51
C PRO A 941 -23.43 29.40 2.79
N GLU A 942 -22.92 28.70 1.77
CA GLU A 942 -22.42 27.33 1.84
C GLU A 942 -21.06 27.26 2.55
N GLU A 943 -20.17 28.22 2.32
CA GLU A 943 -18.91 28.35 3.06
C GLU A 943 -19.18 28.60 4.55
N ILE A 944 -20.12 29.49 4.86
CA ILE A 944 -20.54 29.78 6.23
C ILE A 944 -21.21 28.54 6.86
N ALA A 945 -21.97 27.77 6.09
CA ALA A 945 -22.56 26.52 6.55
C ALA A 945 -21.50 25.48 6.94
N ARG A 946 -20.46 25.31 6.12
CA ARG A 946 -19.34 24.42 6.43
C ARG A 946 -18.56 24.90 7.66
N MET A 947 -18.23 26.19 7.73
CA MET A 947 -17.54 26.76 8.90
C MET A 947 -18.35 26.59 10.19
N ALA A 948 -19.66 26.78 10.13
CA ALA A 948 -20.54 26.56 11.28
C ALA A 948 -20.58 25.07 11.68
N HIS A 949 -20.67 24.17 10.70
CA HIS A 949 -20.66 22.73 10.93
C HIS A 949 -19.34 22.25 11.56
N ASP A 950 -18.19 22.65 11.00
CA ASP A 950 -16.87 22.29 11.51
C ASP A 950 -16.65 22.80 12.95
N PHE A 951 -17.11 24.02 13.25
CA PHE A 951 -17.06 24.55 14.61
C PHE A 951 -17.94 23.75 15.57
N GLU A 952 -19.14 23.36 15.13
CA GLU A 952 -20.08 22.56 15.93
C GLU A 952 -19.62 21.11 16.13
N THR A 953 -18.90 20.50 15.20
CA THR A 953 -18.48 19.10 15.28
C THR A 953 -17.10 18.93 15.93
N SER A 954 -16.19 19.88 15.71
CA SER A 954 -14.76 19.64 15.92
C SER A 954 -14.06 20.62 16.88
N VAL A 955 -14.57 21.84 17.03
CA VAL A 955 -13.85 22.90 17.77
C VAL A 955 -14.50 23.21 19.12
N ARG A 956 -15.77 23.65 19.15
CA ARG A 956 -16.56 24.06 20.34
C ARG A 956 -15.75 24.68 21.50
N GLU A 957 -14.73 25.47 21.19
CA GLU A 957 -13.82 26.09 22.15
C GLU A 957 -13.78 27.60 21.90
N MET A 958 -13.79 28.41 22.96
CA MET A 958 -13.52 29.85 22.86
C MET A 958 -12.17 30.19 23.47
N ARG A 959 -11.44 31.09 22.80
CA ARG A 959 -10.15 31.61 23.25
C ARG A 959 -10.17 33.13 23.25
N ASP A 960 -9.38 33.72 24.13
CA ASP A 960 -9.26 35.17 24.21
C ASP A 960 -8.40 35.67 23.03
N ARG A 961 -9.01 36.34 22.05
CA ARG A 961 -8.35 36.92 20.86
C ARG A 961 -7.35 35.98 20.14
N HIS A 962 -7.74 34.72 19.91
CA HIS A 962 -6.89 33.68 19.28
C HIS A 962 -5.58 33.36 20.01
N THR A 963 -5.43 33.81 21.27
CA THR A 963 -4.31 33.40 22.12
C THR A 963 -4.50 31.95 22.59
N LYS A 964 -3.49 31.39 23.26
CA LYS A 964 -3.60 30.06 23.91
C LYS A 964 -4.52 30.05 25.15
N ARG A 965 -5.03 31.21 25.60
CA ARG A 965 -5.90 31.31 26.79
C ARG A 965 -7.34 30.94 26.43
N GLN A 966 -7.78 29.79 26.94
CA GLN A 966 -9.17 29.35 26.84
C GLN A 966 -10.10 30.21 27.71
N VAL A 967 -11.29 30.52 27.20
CA VAL A 967 -12.32 31.29 27.89
C VAL A 967 -13.45 30.35 28.30
N LYS A 968 -13.80 30.33 29.58
CA LYS A 968 -14.94 29.55 30.07
C LYS A 968 -16.25 30.19 29.65
N VAL A 969 -16.97 29.49 28.76
CA VAL A 969 -18.31 29.87 28.29
C VAL A 969 -19.22 28.64 28.30
N GLU A 970 -20.51 28.86 28.49
CA GLU A 970 -21.55 27.86 28.26
C GLU A 970 -22.26 28.22 26.95
N PHE A 971 -22.25 27.31 25.97
CA PHE A 971 -22.88 27.54 24.68
C PHE A 971 -24.39 27.37 24.79
N VAL A 972 -25.15 28.42 24.47
CA VAL A 972 -26.61 28.44 24.63
C VAL A 972 -27.30 28.06 23.33
N ARG A 973 -26.86 28.63 22.20
CA ARG A 973 -27.47 28.36 20.90
C ARG A 973 -26.55 28.76 19.74
N PHE A 974 -26.56 27.94 18.70
CA PHE A 974 -26.03 28.25 17.37
C PHE A 974 -27.17 28.11 16.37
N TRP A 975 -27.25 28.99 15.38
CA TRP A 975 -28.19 28.80 14.28
C TRP A 975 -27.79 29.64 13.07
N ARG A 976 -28.33 29.25 11.91
CA ARG A 976 -28.27 30.03 10.67
C ARG A 976 -29.64 30.65 10.38
N LEU A 977 -29.65 31.84 9.79
CA LEU A 977 -30.89 32.45 9.33
C LEU A 977 -31.39 31.78 8.05
N ALA A 978 -32.61 31.24 8.08
CA ALA A 978 -33.23 30.65 6.88
C ALA A 978 -33.75 31.70 5.88
N ARG A 979 -33.96 32.93 6.33
CA ARG A 979 -34.43 34.07 5.53
C ARG A 979 -33.91 35.38 6.11
N ASP A 980 -33.85 36.42 5.29
CA ASP A 980 -33.53 37.78 5.72
C ASP A 980 -34.38 38.20 6.91
N ARG A 981 -33.75 38.79 7.92
CA ARG A 981 -34.44 39.31 9.11
C ARG A 981 -33.78 40.58 9.64
N THR A 982 -34.61 41.49 10.14
CA THR A 982 -34.14 42.65 10.89
C THR A 982 -34.10 42.31 12.39
N ILE A 983 -32.92 42.42 13.01
CA ILE A 983 -32.73 42.21 14.45
C ILE A 983 -32.18 43.52 15.03
N LYS A 984 -32.92 44.14 15.97
CA LYS A 984 -32.60 45.43 16.60
C LYS A 984 -32.19 46.53 15.61
N GLY A 985 -32.96 46.71 14.54
CA GLY A 985 -32.72 47.75 13.53
C GLY A 985 -31.62 47.44 12.50
N ARG A 986 -30.94 46.29 12.60
CA ARG A 986 -29.96 45.84 11.61
C ARG A 986 -30.54 44.72 10.74
N LYS A 987 -30.46 44.88 9.41
CA LYS A 987 -30.85 43.85 8.46
C LYS A 987 -29.76 42.78 8.39
N LEU A 988 -30.13 41.51 8.53
CA LEU A 988 -29.25 40.35 8.41
C LEU A 988 -29.77 39.44 7.29
N LEU A 989 -28.86 38.96 6.43
CA LEU A 989 -29.18 38.13 5.27
C LEU A 989 -29.41 36.66 5.64
N ALA A 990 -30.21 35.96 4.84
CA ALA A 990 -30.31 34.51 4.86
C ALA A 990 -28.91 33.86 4.71
N GLY A 991 -28.61 32.82 5.49
CA GLY A 991 -27.29 32.19 5.55
C GLY A 991 -26.35 32.74 6.62
N THR A 992 -26.68 33.88 7.25
CA THR A 992 -25.89 34.45 8.37
C THR A 992 -25.83 33.48 9.56
N TRP A 993 -24.62 33.22 10.06
CA TRP A 993 -24.38 32.38 11.24
C TRP A 993 -24.36 33.21 12.52
N LEU A 994 -25.16 32.78 13.50
CA LEU A 994 -25.38 33.45 14.77
C LEU A 994 -25.04 32.51 15.92
N MET A 995 -24.48 33.07 17.00
CA MET A 995 -24.20 32.34 18.23
C MET A 995 -24.63 33.16 19.45
N CYS A 996 -25.13 32.46 20.47
CA CYS A 996 -25.33 32.95 21.83
C CYS A 996 -24.55 32.09 22.83
N VAL A 997 -23.79 32.74 23.70
CA VAL A 997 -23.05 32.10 24.80
C VAL A 997 -23.36 32.80 26.13
N ARG A 998 -23.27 32.05 27.23
CA ARG A 998 -23.20 32.60 28.59
C ARG A 998 -21.73 32.67 29.00
N VAL A 999 -21.25 33.86 29.32
CA VAL A 999 -19.83 34.08 29.68
C VAL A 999 -19.66 33.83 31.18
N LEU A 1000 -18.90 32.79 31.53
CA LEU A 1000 -18.64 32.40 32.92
C LEU A 1000 -17.33 33.01 33.46
N ASP A 1001 -16.42 33.43 32.57
CA ASP A 1001 -15.17 34.11 32.93
C ASP A 1001 -15.43 35.59 33.30
N ASP A 1002 -15.16 35.95 34.57
CA ASP A 1002 -15.40 37.31 35.10
C ASP A 1002 -14.55 38.40 34.43
N VAL A 1003 -13.34 38.07 33.98
CA VAL A 1003 -12.44 39.01 33.31
C VAL A 1003 -12.97 39.32 31.92
N VAL A 1004 -13.34 38.28 31.17
CA VAL A 1004 -13.93 38.47 29.83
C VAL A 1004 -15.31 39.14 29.95
N TRP A 1005 -16.10 38.78 30.95
CA TRP A 1005 -17.39 39.43 31.21
C TRP A 1005 -17.24 40.91 31.57
N GLY A 1006 -16.21 41.28 32.34
CA GLY A 1006 -15.84 42.68 32.62
C GLY A 1006 -15.58 43.47 31.35
N LYS A 1007 -14.79 42.91 30.41
CA LYS A 1007 -14.46 43.54 29.12
C LYS A 1007 -15.64 43.62 28.15
N VAL A 1008 -16.58 42.66 28.22
CA VAL A 1008 -17.85 42.74 27.48
C VAL A 1008 -18.75 43.84 28.05
N LYS A 1009 -18.78 44.02 29.38
CA LYS A 1009 -19.55 45.09 30.04
C LYS A 1009 -18.99 46.48 29.77
N SER A 1010 -17.67 46.65 29.78
CA SER A 1010 -17.01 47.92 29.45
C SER A 1010 -17.14 48.32 27.98
N GLY A 1011 -17.56 47.39 27.11
CA GLY A 1011 -17.64 47.62 25.67
C GLY A 1011 -16.29 47.56 24.96
N GLU A 1012 -15.24 47.10 25.64
CA GLU A 1012 -13.94 46.77 25.04
C GLU A 1012 -14.10 45.60 24.06
N TYR A 1013 -14.85 44.56 24.45
CA TYR A 1013 -15.14 43.42 23.57
C TYR A 1013 -16.47 43.66 22.86
N ARG A 1014 -16.40 43.89 21.54
CA ARG A 1014 -17.53 44.29 20.70
C ARG A 1014 -18.04 43.18 19.77
N GLY A 1015 -17.29 42.08 19.68
CA GLY A 1015 -17.50 41.02 18.70
C GLY A 1015 -16.97 39.66 19.13
N PHE A 1016 -17.37 38.62 18.42
CA PHE A 1016 -16.66 37.34 18.43
C PHE A 1016 -15.51 37.40 17.40
N SER A 1017 -14.67 36.36 17.33
CA SER A 1017 -13.74 36.21 16.22
C SER A 1017 -13.55 34.72 15.95
N ILE A 1018 -13.39 34.34 14.69
CA ILE A 1018 -13.12 32.95 14.30
C ILE A 1018 -11.72 32.85 13.71
N GLY A 1019 -10.90 31.99 14.30
CA GLY A 1019 -9.54 31.73 13.84
C GLY A 1019 -9.54 30.39 13.11
N GLY A 1020 -9.15 30.38 11.85
CA GLY A 1020 -9.13 29.17 11.03
C GLY A 1020 -7.99 29.19 10.01
N ARG A 1021 -7.55 28.01 9.60
CA ARG A 1021 -6.60 27.84 8.48
C ARG A 1021 -7.41 27.48 7.24
N GLY A 1022 -7.50 28.39 6.27
CA GLY A 1022 -8.16 28.12 5.00
C GLY A 1022 -7.15 27.75 3.92
N LYS A 1023 -7.31 26.57 3.29
CA LYS A 1023 -6.80 26.33 1.93
C LYS A 1023 -7.88 26.80 0.96
N ARG A 1024 -7.68 27.95 0.31
CA ARG A 1024 -8.51 28.35 -0.83
C ARG A 1024 -7.89 27.84 -2.12
N ARG A 1025 -8.62 26.99 -2.85
CA ARG A 1025 -8.47 26.87 -4.31
C ARG A 1025 -9.22 28.04 -4.94
N ILE A 1026 -8.54 28.84 -5.75
CA ILE A 1026 -9.16 29.93 -6.50
C ILE A 1026 -10.14 29.30 -7.51
N ARG A 1027 -11.45 29.50 -7.32
CA ARG A 1027 -12.47 29.27 -8.35
C ARG A 1027 -12.74 30.60 -9.06
N PHE A 1028 -12.63 30.62 -10.39
CA PHE A 1028 -13.10 31.74 -11.21
C PHE A 1028 -14.64 31.75 -11.20
N VAL A 1029 -15.25 32.87 -10.80
CA VAL A 1029 -16.69 33.10 -10.93
C VAL A 1029 -16.94 33.86 -12.24
N ARG A 1030 -17.79 33.28 -13.10
CA ARG A 1030 -18.37 33.95 -14.29
C ARG A 1030 -19.11 35.22 -13.87
N ARG A 1031 -18.90 36.34 -14.58
CA ARG A 1031 -19.72 37.55 -14.42
C ARG A 1031 -21.19 37.26 -14.83
N PRO A 1032 -22.18 37.90 -14.19
CA PRO A 1032 -23.55 37.87 -14.67
C PRO A 1032 -23.70 38.81 -15.88
N THR A 1033 -24.37 38.35 -16.92
CA THR A 1033 -24.89 39.20 -18.01
C THR A 1033 -26.40 39.25 -17.93
N GLY A 1034 -26.95 40.46 -17.84
CA GLY A 1034 -28.32 40.83 -18.22
C GLY A 1034 -29.45 40.28 -17.37
#